data_AF-A0A8B8SD19-F1
#
_entry.id   AF-A0A8B8SD19-F1
#
_cell.length_a   1.000
_cell.length_b   1.000
_cell.length_c   1.000
_cell.angle_alpha   90.00
_cell.angle_beta   90.00
_cell.angle_gamma   90.00
#
_symmetry.space_group_name_H-M   'P 1'
#
loop_
_entity.id
_entity.type
_entity.pdbx_description
1 polymer ?
#
loop_
_entity_poly.entity_id
_entity_poly.type
_entity_poly.pdbx_seq_one_letter_code
_entity_poly.pdbx_strand_id
1 'polypeptide(L)'
;MALRDTRANQLDKFIEDNLLPDTPFRTQVREAVDIICTFLKERCFRGAAHPVRVSKVVKGGSSGKGTTLRDRSDADLVVFLTNLKSFQEQLLHRGEFIQEITRQLEACQREKRFKVKFEIHNSPRANPRALSFMLTSPQLDQGVEFDVLPAFDALGQLTRGYRPDPKVYIQLIEECESLGKEGEFSPCFTELQRAFLRDRPTKLKSLIRLVKHWYQECKRRNGKEGALPPQYALELLTVYAWERGSGSPEFNTAQGFRTVLELVRKHQDLCIYWENYYSLENPIIGRYLKKQLGKPRPVILDPADPTGNVAGRDPGSWWLLAQEAAIWLRYPCLTECNGSPVSTWEVQPRLRAELLLSKETKLTAAQSPAAGETEAKRLCQPALPAAGSPARSIVMALRDTRANQLDKFIEDNLLPDTPFRTQVREAVDIICTFLKERCFRGAAHPVRVSKVVKGGSSGKGTTLRGRSDADLVVFLTNLKSFREQLRRRGEFIQEITRQLEACHREKKFKVMFKIHNRHMANPRALSFALTSPQLDQGVEFDVLPAFDALGQLTRGYRPDPKVYIQLIEECESLGKEGEFSPCFTELQRAFLRDRPTKLKSLIRLVKHWYQECKQQLGKPLPPQYALELLTVYAWEQGSGKTEFNTAQGFRTVLELVRKHQDLCIYWENYYSLENPIIGCYLKKQLGKLRPVILDPADPTGNIGGGDPRSWQRLAEEATAWLSYPCLKKWDGSPVDSWHVPPRKDSYWTHEACDDCQHWEFSPRPITLQGGRPPLEEENWSCVIL
;
A
#
# COMPACT_ATOMS: atom_id res chain seq x y z
N MET A 1 -11.05 -30.39 9.18
CA MET A 1 -12.53 -30.45 9.02
C MET A 1 -12.86 -29.98 7.61
N ALA A 2 -13.91 -30.46 6.94
CA ALA A 2 -14.28 -29.90 5.62
C ALA A 2 -15.17 -28.66 5.76
N LEU A 3 -15.16 -27.77 4.75
CA LEU A 3 -15.91 -26.51 4.79
C LEU A 3 -17.42 -26.73 5.00
N ARG A 4 -18.01 -27.73 4.34
CA ARG A 4 -19.42 -28.10 4.47
C ARG A 4 -19.83 -28.52 5.90
N ASP A 5 -18.88 -29.04 6.69
CA ASP A 5 -19.14 -29.54 8.05
C ASP A 5 -18.80 -28.49 9.13
N THR A 6 -18.19 -27.37 8.72
CA THR A 6 -17.78 -26.25 9.59
C THR A 6 -18.98 -25.35 9.90
N ARG A 7 -19.14 -24.91 11.15
CA ARG A 7 -20.22 -23.99 11.53
C ARG A 7 -19.97 -22.56 11.05
N ALA A 8 -21.03 -21.79 10.78
CA ALA A 8 -20.95 -20.39 10.35
C ALA A 8 -20.00 -19.51 11.21
N ASN A 9 -20.09 -19.64 12.54
CA ASN A 9 -19.25 -18.91 13.50
C ASN A 9 -17.80 -19.44 13.62
N GLN A 10 -17.44 -20.50 12.89
CA GLN A 10 -16.09 -21.08 12.84
C GLN A 10 -15.39 -20.84 11.50
N LEU A 11 -16.02 -20.14 10.54
CA LEU A 11 -15.44 -19.92 9.22
C LEU A 11 -14.12 -19.13 9.22
N ASP A 12 -13.99 -18.10 10.06
CA ASP A 12 -12.72 -17.35 10.17
C ASP A 12 -11.58 -18.27 10.67
N LYS A 13 -11.86 -19.15 11.64
CA LYS A 13 -10.92 -20.18 12.09
C LYS A 13 -10.64 -21.22 11.01
N PHE A 14 -11.64 -21.67 10.23
CA PHE A 14 -11.40 -22.59 9.12
C PHE A 14 -10.48 -21.98 8.06
N ILE A 15 -10.62 -20.68 7.77
CA ILE A 15 -9.73 -19.95 6.86
C ILE A 15 -8.29 -19.92 7.42
N GLU A 16 -8.11 -19.63 8.70
CA GLU A 16 -6.81 -19.63 9.37
C GLU A 16 -6.17 -21.03 9.42
N ASP A 17 -6.91 -22.02 9.91
CA ASP A 17 -6.45 -23.41 10.06
C ASP A 17 -6.16 -24.11 8.72
N ASN A 18 -6.86 -23.78 7.62
CA ASN A 18 -6.85 -24.58 6.38
C ASN A 18 -6.56 -23.80 5.08
N LEU A 19 -6.80 -22.49 5.00
CA LEU A 19 -6.72 -21.73 3.73
C LEU A 19 -5.62 -20.67 3.67
N LEU A 20 -5.17 -20.12 4.80
CA LEU A 20 -4.07 -19.16 4.82
C LEU A 20 -2.74 -19.89 4.53
N PRO A 21 -1.97 -19.47 3.50
CA PRO A 21 -0.63 -20.01 3.27
C PRO A 21 0.30 -19.67 4.43
N ASP A 22 1.02 -20.66 4.94
CA ASP A 22 1.99 -20.52 6.02
C ASP A 22 3.37 -20.01 5.54
N THR A 23 4.27 -19.72 6.48
CA THR A 23 5.59 -19.15 6.19
C THR A 23 6.51 -20.09 5.38
N PRO A 24 6.61 -21.40 5.68
CA PRO A 24 7.33 -22.35 4.84
C PRO A 24 6.82 -22.37 3.39
N PHE A 25 5.51 -22.55 3.18
CA PHE A 25 4.91 -22.61 1.84
C PHE A 25 5.16 -21.34 1.03
N ARG A 26 4.96 -20.15 1.64
CA ARG A 26 5.25 -18.87 0.96
C ARG A 26 6.72 -18.72 0.60
N THR A 27 7.61 -19.17 1.48
CA THR A 27 9.05 -19.15 1.22
C THR A 27 9.38 -19.99 -0.01
N GLN A 28 8.92 -21.24 -0.04
CA GLN A 28 9.11 -22.18 -1.15
C GLN A 28 8.55 -21.63 -2.48
N VAL A 29 7.33 -21.10 -2.49
CA VAL A 29 6.72 -20.51 -3.70
C VAL A 29 7.48 -19.28 -4.19
N ARG A 30 8.04 -18.45 -3.30
CA ARG A 30 8.83 -17.28 -3.71
C ARG A 30 10.25 -17.65 -4.15
N GLU A 31 10.93 -18.58 -3.49
CA GLU A 31 12.23 -19.11 -3.99
C GLU A 31 12.08 -19.69 -5.40
N ALA A 32 11.00 -20.44 -5.64
CA ALA A 32 10.63 -20.90 -6.97
C ALA A 32 10.40 -19.75 -7.96
N VAL A 33 9.64 -18.71 -7.59
CA VAL A 33 9.40 -17.52 -8.43
C VAL A 33 10.69 -16.77 -8.74
N ASP A 34 11.61 -16.64 -7.79
CA ASP A 34 12.88 -15.92 -7.96
C ASP A 34 13.84 -16.69 -8.87
N ILE A 35 13.88 -18.02 -8.78
CA ILE A 35 14.60 -18.90 -9.72
C ILE A 35 14.11 -18.65 -11.16
N ILE A 36 12.79 -18.67 -11.38
CA ILE A 36 12.19 -18.49 -12.72
C ILE A 36 12.31 -17.04 -13.21
N CYS A 37 12.16 -16.05 -12.34
CA CYS A 37 12.37 -14.63 -12.69
C CYS A 37 13.83 -14.34 -13.06
N THR A 38 14.79 -14.92 -12.35
CA THR A 38 16.23 -14.79 -12.66
C THR A 38 16.54 -15.47 -13.98
N PHE A 39 16.05 -16.70 -14.20
CA PHE A 39 16.15 -17.41 -15.46
C PHE A 39 15.62 -16.60 -16.65
N LEU A 40 14.40 -16.07 -16.56
CA LEU A 40 13.73 -15.32 -17.63
C LEU A 40 14.49 -14.03 -17.99
N LYS A 41 14.87 -13.24 -16.97
CA LYS A 41 15.58 -11.95 -17.17
C LYS A 41 17.01 -12.17 -17.65
N GLU A 42 17.75 -13.04 -16.96
CA GLU A 42 19.19 -13.11 -17.14
C GLU A 42 19.63 -14.12 -18.19
N ARG A 43 18.98 -15.27 -18.31
CA ARG A 43 19.50 -16.40 -19.09
C ARG A 43 18.70 -16.71 -20.35
N CYS A 44 17.38 -16.79 -20.24
CA CYS A 44 16.48 -17.37 -21.25
C CYS A 44 16.76 -16.84 -22.66
N PHE A 45 17.01 -15.53 -22.80
CA PHE A 45 17.17 -14.89 -24.11
C PHE A 45 18.62 -14.57 -24.51
N ARG A 46 19.65 -15.00 -23.74
CA ARG A 46 21.07 -14.73 -24.09
C ARG A 46 21.53 -15.37 -25.41
N GLY A 47 20.87 -16.44 -25.85
CA GLY A 47 21.21 -17.19 -27.06
C GLY A 47 20.30 -16.92 -28.27
N ALA A 48 19.41 -15.93 -28.19
CA ALA A 48 18.50 -15.61 -29.29
C ALA A 48 19.26 -14.94 -30.46
N ALA A 49 18.91 -15.29 -31.70
CA ALA A 49 19.56 -14.74 -32.91
C ALA A 49 19.35 -13.21 -33.09
N HIS A 50 18.34 -12.65 -32.41
CA HIS A 50 18.11 -11.22 -32.28
C HIS A 50 18.00 -10.85 -30.80
N PRO A 51 18.48 -9.67 -30.35
CA PRO A 51 18.42 -9.29 -28.94
C PRO A 51 16.96 -9.21 -28.43
N VAL A 52 16.58 -10.15 -27.58
CA VAL A 52 15.31 -10.14 -26.86
C VAL A 52 15.56 -9.69 -25.42
N ARG A 53 14.93 -8.58 -24.99
CA ARG A 53 15.05 -8.08 -23.60
C ARG A 53 13.72 -8.15 -22.88
N VAL A 54 13.74 -8.65 -21.64
CA VAL A 54 12.62 -8.62 -20.70
C VAL A 54 12.63 -7.27 -19.98
N SER A 55 11.64 -6.41 -20.24
CA SER A 55 11.55 -5.08 -19.62
C SER A 55 11.19 -5.13 -18.13
N LYS A 56 10.28 -6.06 -17.77
CA LYS A 56 9.86 -6.38 -16.40
C LYS A 56 9.24 -7.79 -16.38
N VAL A 57 9.25 -8.43 -15.20
CA VAL A 57 8.47 -9.64 -14.92
C VAL A 57 7.53 -9.31 -13.78
N VAL A 58 6.24 -9.62 -13.93
CA VAL A 58 5.20 -9.32 -12.94
C VAL A 58 4.51 -10.59 -12.47
N LYS A 59 4.60 -10.84 -11.16
CA LYS A 59 3.81 -11.84 -10.44
C LYS A 59 2.33 -11.44 -10.47
N GLY A 60 1.56 -12.13 -11.32
CA GLY A 60 0.11 -12.00 -11.49
C GLY A 60 -0.65 -12.97 -10.58
N GLY A 61 -1.84 -13.41 -11.01
CA GLY A 61 -2.54 -14.53 -10.37
C GLY A 61 -2.92 -14.34 -8.91
N SER A 62 -3.31 -15.45 -8.28
CA SER A 62 -3.63 -15.49 -6.85
C SER A 62 -2.50 -14.94 -5.99
N SER A 63 -1.27 -15.31 -6.34
CA SER A 63 -0.04 -15.02 -5.59
C SER A 63 0.42 -13.56 -5.70
N GLY A 64 0.20 -12.89 -6.83
CA GLY A 64 0.39 -11.45 -6.97
C GLY A 64 -0.74 -10.62 -6.34
N LYS A 65 -1.99 -11.11 -6.41
CA LYS A 65 -3.17 -10.49 -5.77
C LYS A 65 -3.20 -10.63 -4.24
N GLY A 66 -2.43 -11.56 -3.68
CA GLY A 66 -2.42 -11.87 -2.24
C GLY A 66 -3.62 -12.71 -1.78
N THR A 67 -4.12 -13.60 -2.64
CA THR A 67 -5.32 -14.45 -2.45
C THR A 67 -5.07 -15.95 -2.69
N THR A 68 -3.80 -16.39 -2.68
CA THR A 68 -3.39 -17.81 -2.73
C THR A 68 -3.99 -18.62 -1.58
N LEU A 69 -4.27 -19.89 -1.83
CA LEU A 69 -4.68 -20.89 -0.84
C LEU A 69 -3.44 -21.65 -0.33
N ARG A 70 -3.53 -22.27 0.86
CA ARG A 70 -2.52 -23.27 1.27
C ARG A 70 -2.59 -24.50 0.36
N ASP A 71 -1.46 -25.18 0.21
CA ASP A 71 -1.30 -26.46 -0.50
C ASP A 71 -1.72 -26.44 -1.98
N ARG A 72 -1.80 -25.24 -2.58
CA ARG A 72 -2.04 -25.01 -4.02
C ARG A 72 -1.28 -23.78 -4.49
N SER A 73 -0.17 -24.05 -5.17
CA SER A 73 0.83 -23.06 -5.55
C SER A 73 0.65 -22.60 -7.00
N ASP A 74 -0.23 -21.63 -7.26
CA ASP A 74 -0.37 -21.00 -8.57
C ASP A 74 0.47 -19.72 -8.70
N ALA A 75 1.37 -19.70 -9.68
CA ALA A 75 2.39 -18.66 -9.88
C ALA A 75 2.39 -18.08 -11.31
N ASP A 76 1.35 -17.31 -11.65
CA ASP A 76 1.31 -16.55 -12.91
C ASP A 76 2.48 -15.54 -12.98
N LEU A 77 3.32 -15.65 -14.00
CA LEU A 77 4.39 -14.70 -14.30
C LEU A 77 4.17 -14.09 -15.69
N VAL A 78 3.77 -12.82 -15.73
CA VAL A 78 3.69 -12.06 -16.98
C VAL A 78 5.07 -11.48 -17.31
N VAL A 79 5.57 -11.83 -18.49
CA VAL A 79 6.91 -11.51 -18.98
C VAL A 79 6.79 -10.46 -20.07
N PHE A 80 7.14 -9.21 -19.74
CA PHE A 80 6.97 -8.10 -20.67
C PHE A 80 8.19 -7.99 -21.58
N LEU A 81 8.02 -8.25 -22.87
CA LEU A 81 9.11 -8.35 -23.84
C LEU A 81 9.23 -7.06 -24.65
N THR A 82 10.43 -6.45 -24.68
CA THR A 82 10.69 -5.21 -25.44
C THR A 82 10.51 -5.35 -26.95
N ASN A 83 10.46 -6.58 -27.46
CA ASN A 83 10.32 -6.93 -28.87
C ASN A 83 8.85 -6.94 -29.32
N LEU A 84 7.90 -6.93 -28.38
CA LEU A 84 6.47 -6.74 -28.65
C LEU A 84 6.13 -5.25 -28.53
N LYS A 85 5.55 -4.66 -29.59
CA LYS A 85 5.23 -3.22 -29.70
C LYS A 85 3.73 -2.92 -29.79
N SER A 86 2.89 -3.94 -30.02
CA SER A 86 1.44 -3.84 -30.19
C SER A 86 0.73 -5.08 -29.63
N PHE A 87 -0.59 -5.01 -29.49
CA PHE A 87 -1.38 -6.19 -29.09
C PHE A 87 -1.39 -7.25 -30.21
N GLN A 88 -1.44 -6.82 -31.48
CA GLN A 88 -1.31 -7.67 -32.66
C GLN A 88 0.02 -8.42 -32.70
N GLU A 89 1.16 -7.78 -32.44
CA GLU A 89 2.46 -8.46 -32.35
C GLU A 89 2.48 -9.49 -31.21
N GLN A 90 1.89 -9.19 -30.05
CA GLN A 90 1.74 -10.18 -28.98
C GLN A 90 0.89 -11.36 -29.43
N LEU A 91 -0.20 -11.13 -30.16
CA LEU A 91 -1.04 -12.22 -30.67
C LEU A 91 -0.29 -13.10 -31.66
N LEU A 92 0.53 -12.51 -32.54
CA LEU A 92 1.30 -13.24 -33.55
C LEU A 92 2.47 -14.00 -32.91
N HIS A 93 3.36 -13.31 -32.20
CA HIS A 93 4.71 -13.83 -31.87
C HIS A 93 4.84 -14.48 -30.49
N ARG A 94 3.83 -14.40 -29.59
CA ARG A 94 3.91 -15.04 -28.26
C ARG A 94 4.19 -16.55 -28.31
N GLY A 95 3.76 -17.23 -29.37
CA GLY A 95 4.04 -18.66 -29.57
C GLY A 95 5.53 -18.95 -29.71
N GLU A 96 6.26 -18.12 -30.45
CA GLU A 96 7.72 -18.21 -30.62
C GLU A 96 8.44 -18.00 -29.28
N PHE A 97 8.01 -16.98 -28.53
CA PHE A 97 8.57 -16.70 -27.19
C PHE A 97 8.26 -17.82 -26.19
N ILE A 98 7.07 -18.42 -26.23
CA ILE A 98 6.73 -19.60 -25.42
C ILE A 98 7.64 -20.78 -25.79
N GLN A 99 7.85 -21.07 -27.08
CA GLN A 99 8.73 -22.15 -27.53
C GLN A 99 10.19 -21.94 -27.11
N GLU A 100 10.71 -20.72 -27.19
CA GLU A 100 12.07 -20.41 -26.72
C GLU A 100 12.21 -20.56 -25.20
N ILE A 101 11.21 -20.12 -24.41
CA ILE A 101 11.19 -20.34 -22.96
C ILE A 101 11.19 -21.84 -22.63
N THR A 102 10.34 -22.64 -23.29
CA THR A 102 10.32 -24.11 -23.15
C THR A 102 11.69 -24.72 -23.43
N ARG A 103 12.27 -24.42 -24.60
CA ARG A 103 13.56 -24.96 -25.06
C ARG A 103 14.71 -24.63 -24.10
N GLN A 104 14.68 -23.45 -23.49
CA GLN A 104 15.68 -22.97 -22.53
C GLN A 104 15.49 -23.57 -21.13
N LEU A 105 14.25 -23.80 -20.68
CA LEU A 105 13.97 -24.54 -19.44
C LEU A 105 14.48 -25.99 -19.54
N GLU A 106 14.15 -26.68 -20.64
CA GLU A 106 14.67 -28.03 -20.91
C GLU A 106 16.20 -28.09 -20.96
N ALA A 107 16.85 -27.07 -21.53
CA ALA A 107 18.31 -26.99 -21.56
C ALA A 107 18.90 -26.87 -20.16
N CYS A 108 18.32 -26.03 -19.29
CA CYS A 108 18.75 -25.89 -17.91
C CYS A 108 18.52 -27.16 -17.07
N GLN A 109 17.45 -27.93 -17.36
CA GLN A 109 17.21 -29.25 -16.76
C GLN A 109 18.26 -30.27 -17.21
N ARG A 110 18.58 -30.34 -18.51
CA ARG A 110 19.63 -31.22 -19.05
C ARG A 110 21.01 -30.92 -18.46
N GLU A 111 21.31 -29.65 -18.22
CA GLU A 111 22.54 -29.22 -17.55
C GLU A 111 22.59 -29.48 -16.02
N LYS A 112 21.51 -29.98 -15.41
CA LYS A 112 21.34 -30.12 -13.95
C LYS A 112 21.60 -28.82 -13.16
N ARG A 113 21.52 -27.65 -13.82
CA ARG A 113 21.86 -26.34 -13.22
C ARG A 113 20.82 -25.86 -12.22
N PHE A 114 19.57 -26.26 -12.41
CA PHE A 114 18.56 -26.20 -11.37
C PHE A 114 18.53 -27.55 -10.63
N LYS A 115 18.39 -27.52 -9.30
CA LYS A 115 18.07 -28.71 -8.49
C LYS A 115 16.60 -29.08 -8.59
N VAL A 116 15.99 -28.91 -9.77
CA VAL A 116 14.55 -28.98 -9.98
C VAL A 116 14.22 -29.77 -11.24
N LYS A 117 13.05 -30.42 -11.24
CA LYS A 117 12.45 -31.07 -12.40
C LYS A 117 11.25 -30.24 -12.85
N PHE A 118 11.19 -29.97 -14.16
CA PHE A 118 10.07 -29.34 -14.83
C PHE A 118 9.19 -30.43 -15.45
N GLU A 119 7.89 -30.33 -15.22
CA GLU A 119 6.88 -31.10 -15.94
C GLU A 119 6.09 -30.13 -16.82
N ILE A 120 6.41 -30.11 -18.12
CA ILE A 120 5.91 -29.09 -19.06
C ILE A 120 4.61 -29.58 -19.69
N HIS A 121 3.52 -28.85 -19.47
CA HIS A 121 2.19 -29.20 -19.98
C HIS A 121 1.97 -28.57 -21.35
N ASN A 122 2.56 -29.19 -22.38
CA ASN A 122 2.44 -28.76 -23.78
C ASN A 122 0.97 -28.73 -24.22
N SER A 123 0.44 -27.52 -24.45
CA SER A 123 -0.94 -27.33 -24.88
C SER A 123 -1.12 -27.74 -26.35
N PRO A 124 -2.17 -28.50 -26.72
CA PRO A 124 -2.47 -28.84 -28.11
C PRO A 124 -3.04 -27.67 -28.94
N ARG A 125 -3.00 -26.43 -28.40
CA ARG A 125 -3.47 -25.22 -29.08
C ARG A 125 -2.35 -24.62 -29.91
N ALA A 126 -2.60 -24.34 -31.19
CA ALA A 126 -1.62 -23.77 -32.12
C ALA A 126 -1.04 -22.39 -31.71
N ASN A 127 -1.68 -21.67 -30.78
CA ASN A 127 -1.19 -20.40 -30.24
C ASN A 127 -1.61 -20.25 -28.76
N PRO A 128 -0.86 -20.82 -27.81
CA PRO A 128 -1.17 -20.74 -26.38
C PRO A 128 -0.96 -19.31 -25.84
N ARG A 129 -1.70 -18.96 -24.77
CA ARG A 129 -1.54 -17.68 -24.05
C ARG A 129 -0.46 -17.73 -22.97
N ALA A 130 -0.14 -18.91 -22.48
CA ALA A 130 0.77 -19.18 -21.37
C ALA A 130 1.57 -20.46 -21.65
N LEU A 131 2.75 -20.55 -21.06
CA LEU A 131 3.48 -21.80 -20.86
C LEU A 131 3.21 -22.30 -19.44
N SER A 132 2.50 -23.42 -19.33
CA SER A 132 2.14 -24.04 -18.05
C SER A 132 3.13 -25.16 -17.70
N PHE A 133 3.73 -25.14 -16.50
CA PHE A 133 4.60 -26.22 -16.03
C PHE A 133 4.61 -26.35 -14.50
N MET A 134 4.87 -27.57 -14.01
CA MET A 134 5.15 -27.79 -12.59
C MET A 134 6.67 -27.78 -12.31
N LEU A 135 7.07 -27.06 -11.27
CA LEU A 135 8.42 -27.00 -10.71
C LEU A 135 8.47 -27.87 -9.44
N THR A 136 9.34 -28.88 -9.41
CA THR A 136 9.54 -29.76 -8.25
C THR A 136 11.02 -29.82 -7.87
N SER A 137 11.37 -29.89 -6.58
CA SER A 137 12.78 -29.88 -6.14
C SER A 137 12.97 -30.64 -4.83
N PRO A 138 14.15 -31.24 -4.55
CA PRO A 138 14.48 -31.77 -3.22
C PRO A 138 14.68 -30.69 -2.13
N GLN A 139 14.30 -29.43 -2.39
CA GLN A 139 14.19 -28.34 -1.40
C GLN A 139 12.74 -27.83 -1.25
N LEU A 140 11.81 -28.34 -2.05
CA LEU A 140 10.39 -27.97 -2.04
C LEU A 140 9.58 -29.20 -1.59
N ASP A 141 8.79 -29.07 -0.53
CA ASP A 141 7.99 -30.19 -0.01
C ASP A 141 6.79 -30.51 -0.93
N GLN A 142 6.42 -29.56 -1.79
CA GLN A 142 5.35 -29.67 -2.78
C GLN A 142 5.78 -29.03 -4.12
N GLY A 143 5.15 -29.46 -5.22
CA GLY A 143 5.35 -28.82 -6.52
C GLY A 143 4.71 -27.43 -6.62
N VAL A 144 5.31 -26.54 -7.42
CA VAL A 144 4.78 -25.20 -7.73
C VAL A 144 4.35 -25.14 -9.19
N GLU A 145 3.09 -24.78 -9.45
CA GLU A 145 2.54 -24.65 -10.79
C GLU A 145 2.75 -23.21 -11.31
N PHE A 146 3.42 -23.09 -12.45
CA PHE A 146 3.74 -21.82 -13.11
C PHE A 146 2.98 -21.67 -14.41
N ASP A 147 2.36 -20.51 -14.60
CA ASP A 147 1.87 -20.03 -15.89
C ASP A 147 2.72 -18.85 -16.33
N VAL A 148 3.52 -19.00 -17.40
CA VAL A 148 4.41 -17.93 -17.90
C VAL A 148 3.82 -17.33 -19.17
N LEU A 149 3.49 -16.02 -19.14
CA LEU A 149 2.75 -15.33 -20.22
C LEU A 149 3.58 -14.20 -20.84
N PRO A 150 4.07 -14.33 -22.08
CA PRO A 150 4.67 -13.21 -22.82
C PRO A 150 3.64 -12.10 -23.12
N ALA A 151 4.00 -10.84 -22.85
CA ALA A 151 3.11 -9.70 -23.03
C ALA A 151 3.78 -8.45 -23.61
N PHE A 152 2.99 -7.65 -24.33
CA PHE A 152 3.31 -6.28 -24.71
C PHE A 152 3.16 -5.34 -23.50
N ASP A 153 4.11 -4.42 -23.29
CA ASP A 153 4.03 -3.44 -22.20
C ASP A 153 3.20 -2.21 -22.56
N ALA A 154 1.89 -2.43 -22.69
CA ALA A 154 0.91 -1.38 -22.98
C ALA A 154 0.79 -0.28 -21.89
N LEU A 155 1.40 -0.49 -20.71
CA LEU A 155 1.33 0.44 -19.58
C LEU A 155 2.67 1.14 -19.26
N GLY A 156 3.80 0.59 -19.71
CA GLY A 156 5.13 1.11 -19.42
C GLY A 156 5.45 1.15 -17.92
N GLN A 157 5.99 2.27 -17.46
CA GLN A 157 6.31 2.49 -16.04
C GLN A 157 5.09 3.00 -15.26
N LEU A 158 4.26 2.09 -14.75
CA LEU A 158 3.05 2.44 -14.01
C LEU A 158 3.35 3.06 -12.64
N THR A 159 2.97 4.32 -12.44
CA THR A 159 3.05 4.98 -11.11
C THR A 159 1.83 4.66 -10.23
N ARG A 160 2.06 4.48 -8.92
CA ARG A 160 1.02 3.97 -8.00
C ARG A 160 -0.14 4.96 -7.82
N GLY A 161 -1.31 4.61 -8.35
CA GLY A 161 -2.54 5.40 -8.26
C GLY A 161 -2.94 6.11 -9.55
N TYR A 162 -2.11 5.98 -10.60
CA TYR A 162 -2.37 6.52 -11.93
C TYR A 162 -3.48 5.74 -12.66
N ARG A 163 -4.34 6.45 -13.41
CA ARG A 163 -5.19 5.84 -14.45
C ARG A 163 -4.39 5.80 -15.77
N PRO A 164 -4.41 4.70 -16.55
CA PRO A 164 -3.77 4.67 -17.86
C PRO A 164 -4.25 5.80 -18.79
N ASP A 165 -3.41 6.21 -19.75
CA ASP A 165 -3.86 7.10 -20.84
C ASP A 165 -5.02 6.40 -21.59
N PRO A 166 -6.20 7.03 -21.74
CA PRO A 166 -7.31 6.46 -22.50
C PRO A 166 -6.94 5.95 -23.90
N LYS A 167 -5.89 6.49 -24.54
CA LYS A 167 -5.37 5.98 -25.83
C LYS A 167 -5.00 4.49 -25.78
N VAL A 168 -4.45 4.01 -24.67
CA VAL A 168 -4.09 2.58 -24.50
C VAL A 168 -5.34 1.71 -24.61
N TYR A 169 -6.45 2.15 -24.02
CA TYR A 169 -7.72 1.44 -24.10
C TYR A 169 -8.45 1.66 -25.43
N ILE A 170 -8.25 2.79 -26.11
CA ILE A 170 -8.77 3.02 -27.47
C ILE A 170 -8.07 2.07 -28.46
N GLN A 171 -6.74 2.02 -28.46
CA GLN A 171 -5.97 1.09 -29.28
C GLN A 171 -6.33 -0.38 -28.98
N LEU A 172 -6.46 -0.74 -27.69
CA LEU A 172 -6.93 -2.07 -27.29
C LEU A 172 -8.30 -2.40 -27.90
N ILE A 173 -9.26 -1.47 -27.84
CA ILE A 173 -10.59 -1.65 -28.41
C ILE A 173 -10.52 -1.83 -29.93
N GLU A 174 -9.76 -0.98 -30.63
CA GLU A 174 -9.60 -1.03 -32.09
C GLU A 174 -8.97 -2.36 -32.54
N GLU A 175 -7.90 -2.80 -31.89
CA GLU A 175 -7.26 -4.10 -32.18
C GLU A 175 -8.17 -5.29 -31.78
N CYS A 176 -8.87 -5.23 -30.64
CA CYS A 176 -9.81 -6.28 -30.22
C CYS A 176 -11.05 -6.40 -31.12
N GLU A 177 -11.59 -5.30 -31.64
CA GLU A 177 -12.71 -5.32 -32.58
C GLU A 177 -12.28 -5.78 -33.98
N SER A 178 -11.11 -5.32 -34.46
CA SER A 178 -10.51 -5.77 -35.73
C SER A 178 -10.24 -7.29 -35.74
N LEU A 179 -9.64 -7.81 -34.67
CA LEU A 179 -9.21 -9.22 -34.59
C LEU A 179 -10.31 -10.16 -34.05
N GLY A 180 -11.41 -9.62 -33.50
CA GLY A 180 -12.45 -10.39 -32.79
C GLY A 180 -11.98 -10.99 -31.45
N LYS A 181 -11.01 -10.34 -30.78
CA LYS A 181 -10.22 -10.87 -29.65
C LYS A 181 -10.45 -10.14 -28.32
N GLU A 182 -11.71 -9.97 -27.95
CA GLU A 182 -12.10 -9.45 -26.63
C GLU A 182 -11.48 -10.27 -25.48
N GLY A 183 -10.84 -9.61 -24.51
CA GLY A 183 -10.20 -10.25 -23.36
C GLY A 183 -8.99 -11.14 -23.71
N GLU A 184 -8.32 -10.89 -24.84
CA GLU A 184 -7.10 -11.61 -25.24
C GLU A 184 -5.83 -11.04 -24.60
N PHE A 185 -5.83 -9.73 -24.30
CA PHE A 185 -4.65 -8.98 -23.89
C PHE A 185 -4.64 -8.57 -22.41
N SER A 186 -5.53 -9.16 -21.59
CA SER A 186 -5.58 -8.93 -20.14
C SER A 186 -4.23 -9.12 -19.40
N PRO A 187 -3.25 -9.95 -19.83
CA PRO A 187 -1.92 -9.98 -19.21
C PRO A 187 -1.20 -8.63 -19.23
N CYS A 188 -1.40 -7.79 -20.25
CA CYS A 188 -0.82 -6.44 -20.33
C CYS A 188 -1.26 -5.56 -19.14
N PHE A 189 -2.44 -5.84 -18.59
CA PHE A 189 -3.07 -5.08 -17.51
C PHE A 189 -2.99 -5.79 -16.15
N THR A 190 -2.16 -6.85 -16.02
CA THR A 190 -1.96 -7.62 -14.78
C THR A 190 -1.58 -6.74 -13.57
N GLU A 191 -0.83 -5.65 -13.79
CA GLU A 191 -0.47 -4.70 -12.72
C GLU A 191 -1.67 -3.95 -12.14
N LEU A 192 -2.68 -3.68 -12.97
CA LEU A 192 -3.94 -3.03 -12.59
C LEU A 192 -4.90 -4.02 -11.91
N GLN A 193 -5.02 -5.25 -12.44
CA GLN A 193 -5.74 -6.36 -11.81
C GLN A 193 -5.18 -6.63 -10.40
N ARG A 194 -3.85 -6.68 -10.27
CA ARG A 194 -3.13 -6.80 -9.01
C ARG A 194 -3.40 -5.62 -8.09
N ALA A 195 -3.28 -4.38 -8.58
CA ALA A 195 -3.52 -3.18 -7.79
C ALA A 195 -4.97 -3.08 -7.26
N PHE A 196 -5.97 -3.56 -8.02
CA PHE A 196 -7.39 -3.56 -7.63
C PHE A 196 -7.68 -4.42 -6.40
N LEU A 197 -6.91 -5.50 -6.19
CA LEU A 197 -7.00 -6.37 -5.00
C LEU A 197 -5.94 -6.08 -3.93
N ARG A 198 -4.77 -5.54 -4.30
CA ARG A 198 -3.63 -5.29 -3.40
C ARG A 198 -4.03 -4.51 -2.15
N ASP A 199 -4.76 -3.41 -2.32
CA ASP A 199 -5.06 -2.46 -1.24
C ASP A 199 -6.41 -2.74 -0.54
N ARG A 200 -7.03 -3.91 -0.78
CA ARG A 200 -8.28 -4.36 -0.14
C ARG A 200 -8.06 -4.93 1.27
N PRO A 201 -9.08 -4.87 2.17
CA PRO A 201 -8.98 -5.40 3.54
C PRO A 201 -8.58 -6.87 3.61
N THR A 202 -7.83 -7.25 4.65
CA THR A 202 -7.39 -8.64 4.87
C THR A 202 -8.58 -9.58 4.98
N LYS A 203 -9.66 -9.20 5.67
CA LYS A 203 -10.85 -10.03 5.80
C LYS A 203 -11.59 -10.25 4.49
N LEU A 204 -11.60 -9.28 3.58
CA LEU A 204 -12.08 -9.47 2.20
C LEU A 204 -11.22 -10.47 1.43
N LYS A 205 -9.89 -10.44 1.60
CA LYS A 205 -8.99 -11.45 1.00
C LYS A 205 -9.20 -12.84 1.60
N SER A 206 -9.55 -12.94 2.89
CA SER A 206 -9.97 -14.18 3.54
C SER A 206 -11.29 -14.72 2.99
N LEU A 207 -12.30 -13.86 2.79
CA LEU A 207 -13.55 -14.24 2.12
C LEU A 207 -13.32 -14.68 0.66
N ILE A 208 -12.44 -14.00 -0.07
CA ILE A 208 -12.05 -14.42 -1.44
C ILE A 208 -11.39 -15.81 -1.42
N ARG A 209 -10.52 -16.12 -0.44
CA ARG A 209 -9.98 -17.49 -0.27
C ARG A 209 -11.09 -18.51 -0.01
N LEU A 210 -12.06 -18.18 0.84
CA LEU A 210 -13.18 -19.07 1.15
C LEU A 210 -14.01 -19.40 -0.10
N VAL A 211 -14.35 -18.37 -0.89
CA VAL A 211 -15.07 -18.52 -2.17
C VAL A 211 -14.25 -19.31 -3.19
N LYS A 212 -12.93 -19.10 -3.28
CA LYS A 212 -12.03 -19.89 -4.14
C LYS A 212 -11.96 -21.35 -3.72
N HIS A 213 -11.87 -21.64 -2.42
CA HIS A 213 -11.89 -23.01 -1.91
C HIS A 213 -13.21 -23.72 -2.22
N TRP A 214 -14.35 -23.04 -1.99
CA TRP A 214 -15.68 -23.54 -2.38
C TRP A 214 -15.77 -23.85 -3.88
N TYR A 215 -15.34 -22.92 -4.74
CA TYR A 215 -15.29 -23.10 -6.19
C TYR A 215 -14.45 -24.32 -6.60
N GLN A 216 -13.32 -24.57 -5.91
CA GLN A 216 -12.46 -25.72 -6.17
C GLN A 216 -13.08 -27.06 -5.74
N GLU A 217 -13.86 -27.10 -4.67
CA GLU A 217 -14.65 -28.28 -4.31
C GLU A 217 -15.78 -28.54 -5.32
N CYS A 218 -16.39 -27.47 -5.87
CA CYS A 218 -17.34 -27.59 -6.98
C CYS A 218 -16.67 -28.12 -8.26
N LYS A 219 -15.45 -27.67 -8.61
CA LYS A 219 -14.68 -28.20 -9.76
C LYS A 219 -14.40 -29.69 -9.58
N ARG A 220 -13.97 -30.13 -8.38
CA ARG A 220 -13.74 -31.55 -8.06
C ARG A 220 -14.99 -32.40 -8.23
N ARG A 221 -16.13 -31.94 -7.72
CA ARG A 221 -17.40 -32.68 -7.78
C ARG A 221 -17.95 -32.84 -9.20
N ASN A 222 -17.73 -31.85 -10.07
CA ASN A 222 -18.31 -31.81 -11.41
C ASN A 222 -17.37 -32.34 -12.52
N GLY A 223 -16.11 -32.67 -12.19
CA GLY A 223 -15.23 -33.57 -12.95
C GLY A 223 -14.76 -33.11 -14.35
N LYS A 224 -15.28 -32.00 -14.88
CA LYS A 224 -14.98 -31.50 -16.23
C LYS A 224 -14.24 -30.15 -16.19
N GLU A 225 -13.09 -30.11 -16.84
CA GLU A 225 -12.37 -28.86 -17.12
C GLU A 225 -13.26 -27.92 -17.98
N GLY A 226 -13.32 -26.64 -17.62
CA GLY A 226 -14.08 -25.63 -18.37
C GLY A 226 -15.60 -25.67 -18.18
N ALA A 227 -16.15 -26.55 -17.34
CA ALA A 227 -17.60 -26.63 -17.06
C ALA A 227 -18.11 -25.66 -15.97
N LEU A 228 -17.25 -24.77 -15.47
CA LEU A 228 -17.55 -23.75 -14.47
C LEU A 228 -16.94 -22.41 -14.91
N PRO A 229 -17.53 -21.25 -14.54
CA PRO A 229 -17.07 -19.96 -15.02
C PRO A 229 -15.72 -19.59 -14.42
N PRO A 230 -14.90 -18.73 -15.07
CA PRO A 230 -13.54 -18.44 -14.63
C PRO A 230 -13.47 -18.01 -13.15
N GLN A 231 -12.57 -18.63 -12.37
CA GLN A 231 -12.44 -18.37 -10.93
C GLN A 231 -12.28 -16.87 -10.60
N TYR A 232 -11.64 -16.10 -11.49
CA TYR A 232 -11.49 -14.65 -11.34
C TYR A 232 -12.83 -13.89 -11.33
N ALA A 233 -13.87 -14.38 -12.02
CA ALA A 233 -15.21 -13.82 -11.95
C ALA A 233 -15.80 -13.93 -10.53
N LEU A 234 -15.49 -14.99 -9.79
CA LEU A 234 -15.91 -15.15 -8.39
C LEU A 234 -15.08 -14.28 -7.44
N GLU A 235 -13.79 -14.03 -7.72
CA GLU A 235 -13.01 -13.02 -6.99
C GLU A 235 -13.65 -11.63 -7.13
N LEU A 236 -14.00 -11.23 -8.36
CA LEU A 236 -14.64 -9.95 -8.64
C LEU A 236 -16.08 -9.87 -8.09
N LEU A 237 -16.86 -10.95 -8.16
CA LEU A 237 -18.20 -11.02 -7.56
C LEU A 237 -18.14 -10.88 -6.04
N THR A 238 -17.10 -11.44 -5.40
CA THR A 238 -16.86 -11.29 -3.96
C THR A 238 -16.52 -9.84 -3.59
N VAL A 239 -15.71 -9.16 -4.42
CA VAL A 239 -15.45 -7.71 -4.24
C VAL A 239 -16.73 -6.90 -4.42
N TYR A 240 -17.55 -7.17 -5.44
CA TYR A 240 -18.82 -6.49 -5.66
C TYR A 240 -19.80 -6.67 -4.50
N ALA A 241 -19.96 -7.92 -4.02
CA ALA A 241 -20.82 -8.24 -2.88
C ALA A 241 -20.41 -7.44 -1.63
N TRP A 242 -19.11 -7.38 -1.35
CA TRP A 242 -18.58 -6.59 -0.22
C TRP A 242 -18.74 -5.08 -0.44
N GLU A 243 -18.38 -4.55 -1.61
CA GLU A 243 -18.48 -3.11 -1.92
C GLU A 243 -19.92 -2.57 -1.86
N ARG A 244 -20.92 -3.41 -2.13
CA ARG A 244 -22.33 -3.03 -2.15
C ARG A 244 -23.08 -3.35 -0.87
N GLY A 245 -22.74 -4.46 -0.21
CA GLY A 245 -23.47 -4.97 0.94
C GLY A 245 -22.82 -4.70 2.30
N SER A 246 -21.54 -4.29 2.34
CA SER A 246 -20.80 -4.12 3.60
C SER A 246 -19.93 -2.87 3.63
N GLY A 247 -18.99 -2.71 2.69
CA GLY A 247 -17.99 -1.62 2.66
C GLY A 247 -17.00 -1.58 3.83
N SER A 248 -17.26 -2.31 4.91
CA SER A 248 -16.50 -2.31 6.16
C SER A 248 -15.25 -3.20 6.08
N PRO A 249 -14.11 -2.82 6.67
CA PRO A 249 -12.97 -3.73 6.80
C PRO A 249 -13.29 -4.97 7.64
N GLU A 250 -14.23 -4.86 8.59
CA GLU A 250 -14.71 -5.94 9.46
C GLU A 250 -16.19 -6.28 9.18
N PHE A 251 -16.46 -7.57 9.01
CA PHE A 251 -17.78 -8.12 8.71
C PHE A 251 -17.86 -9.59 9.16
N ASN A 252 -19.07 -10.18 9.13
CA ASN A 252 -19.27 -11.61 9.36
C ASN A 252 -19.02 -12.40 8.05
N THR A 253 -18.04 -13.31 8.09
CA THR A 253 -17.61 -14.10 6.92
C THR A 253 -18.70 -15.05 6.38
N ALA A 254 -19.58 -15.57 7.24
CA ALA A 254 -20.71 -16.40 6.80
C ALA A 254 -21.75 -15.58 6.02
N GLN A 255 -22.07 -14.37 6.47
CA GLN A 255 -22.96 -13.46 5.73
C GLN A 255 -22.38 -13.11 4.35
N GLY A 256 -21.09 -12.80 4.29
CA GLY A 256 -20.39 -12.50 3.05
C GLY A 256 -20.38 -13.69 2.08
N PHE A 257 -20.07 -14.88 2.59
CA PHE A 257 -20.07 -16.11 1.79
C PHE A 257 -21.47 -16.42 1.26
N ARG A 258 -22.51 -16.32 2.11
CA ARG A 258 -23.91 -16.48 1.69
C ARG A 258 -24.29 -15.51 0.58
N THR A 259 -23.93 -14.24 0.73
CA THR A 259 -24.26 -13.18 -0.22
C THR A 259 -23.66 -13.48 -1.60
N VAL A 260 -22.44 -14.01 -1.67
CA VAL A 260 -21.83 -14.44 -2.94
C VAL A 260 -22.60 -15.63 -3.55
N LEU A 261 -22.98 -16.65 -2.77
CA LEU A 261 -23.76 -17.78 -3.28
C LEU A 261 -25.13 -17.36 -3.83
N GLU A 262 -25.84 -16.47 -3.16
CA GLU A 262 -27.15 -15.98 -3.60
C GLU A 262 -27.03 -15.06 -4.85
N LEU A 263 -25.91 -14.34 -5.01
CA LEU A 263 -25.60 -13.62 -6.26
C LEU A 263 -25.25 -14.57 -7.42
N VAL A 264 -24.57 -15.69 -7.17
CA VAL A 264 -24.35 -16.76 -8.18
C VAL A 264 -25.68 -17.37 -8.63
N ARG A 265 -26.65 -17.56 -7.71
CA ARG A 265 -28.01 -17.98 -8.07
C ARG A 265 -28.75 -16.94 -8.92
N LYS A 266 -28.46 -15.65 -8.73
CA LYS A 266 -28.98 -14.51 -9.52
C LYS A 266 -28.07 -14.12 -10.70
N HIS A 267 -27.29 -15.05 -11.26
CA HIS A 267 -26.34 -14.75 -12.36
C HIS A 267 -26.98 -14.06 -13.57
N GLN A 268 -28.27 -14.32 -13.84
CA GLN A 268 -29.04 -13.69 -14.91
C GLN A 268 -29.26 -12.17 -14.72
N ASP A 269 -29.12 -11.66 -13.49
CA ASP A 269 -29.27 -10.23 -13.17
C ASP A 269 -27.92 -9.48 -13.14
N LEU A 270 -26.79 -10.20 -13.13
CA LEU A 270 -25.48 -9.60 -12.85
C LEU A 270 -24.98 -8.73 -14.01
N CYS A 271 -24.96 -7.42 -13.78
CA CYS A 271 -24.33 -6.40 -14.62
C CYS A 271 -23.29 -5.63 -13.80
N ILE A 272 -22.07 -6.15 -13.74
CA ILE A 272 -21.00 -5.67 -12.87
C ILE A 272 -19.87 -5.07 -13.71
N TYR A 273 -19.46 -3.86 -13.36
CA TYR A 273 -18.30 -3.17 -13.91
C TYR A 273 -17.79 -2.12 -12.92
N TRP A 274 -16.57 -1.66 -13.15
CA TRP A 274 -15.90 -0.62 -12.37
C TRP A 274 -15.39 0.50 -13.28
N GLU A 275 -15.23 1.70 -12.73
CA GLU A 275 -14.60 2.84 -13.44
C GLU A 275 -13.28 3.23 -12.75
N ASN A 276 -12.52 2.23 -12.31
CA ASN A 276 -11.25 2.44 -11.63
C ASN A 276 -10.18 2.98 -12.59
N TYR A 277 -9.95 2.27 -13.71
CA TYR A 277 -8.88 2.58 -14.66
C TYR A 277 -9.37 3.10 -16.02
N TYR A 278 -10.59 2.75 -16.42
CA TYR A 278 -11.33 3.30 -17.56
C TYR A 278 -12.65 3.95 -17.10
N SER A 279 -13.39 4.62 -17.99
CA SER A 279 -14.67 5.28 -17.64
C SER A 279 -15.65 5.41 -18.82
N LEU A 280 -16.95 5.49 -18.49
CA LEU A 280 -18.05 5.80 -19.41
C LEU A 280 -18.04 7.25 -19.92
N GLU A 281 -17.27 8.15 -19.31
CA GLU A 281 -17.16 9.57 -19.70
C GLU A 281 -16.40 9.76 -21.03
N ASN A 282 -15.44 8.89 -21.33
CA ASN A 282 -14.72 8.93 -22.62
C ASN A 282 -15.68 8.49 -23.76
N PRO A 283 -15.79 9.23 -24.88
CA PRO A 283 -16.82 8.97 -25.90
C PRO A 283 -16.60 7.68 -26.70
N ILE A 284 -15.37 7.18 -26.81
CA ILE A 284 -15.03 5.93 -27.52
C ILE A 284 -15.18 4.75 -26.56
N ILE A 285 -14.44 4.79 -25.44
CA ILE A 285 -14.46 3.73 -24.42
C ILE A 285 -15.87 3.58 -23.84
N GLY A 286 -16.57 4.67 -23.54
CA GLY A 286 -17.94 4.66 -23.02
C GLY A 286 -18.99 4.16 -24.01
N ARG A 287 -18.76 4.30 -25.32
CA ARG A 287 -19.60 3.66 -26.37
C ARG A 287 -19.38 2.14 -26.36
N TYR A 288 -18.13 1.71 -26.32
CA TYR A 288 -17.75 0.30 -26.29
C TYR A 288 -18.21 -0.40 -24.99
N LEU A 289 -18.03 0.24 -23.83
CA LEU A 289 -18.54 -0.26 -22.55
C LEU A 289 -20.07 -0.45 -22.57
N LYS A 290 -20.83 0.44 -23.23
CA LYS A 290 -22.28 0.24 -23.39
C LYS A 290 -22.63 -0.97 -24.27
N LYS A 291 -21.83 -1.24 -25.30
CA LYS A 291 -21.91 -2.49 -26.10
C LYS A 291 -21.59 -3.72 -25.25
N GLN A 292 -20.61 -3.66 -24.34
CA GLN A 292 -20.31 -4.73 -23.38
C GLN A 292 -21.45 -4.95 -22.36
N LEU A 293 -21.92 -3.88 -21.71
CA LEU A 293 -22.99 -3.94 -20.70
C LEU A 293 -24.36 -4.33 -21.28
N GLY A 294 -24.54 -4.20 -22.60
CA GLY A 294 -25.70 -4.69 -23.35
C GLY A 294 -25.70 -6.19 -23.65
N LYS A 295 -24.60 -6.93 -23.40
CA LYS A 295 -24.50 -8.37 -23.69
C LYS A 295 -25.42 -9.23 -22.79
N PRO A 296 -25.72 -10.47 -23.22
CA PRO A 296 -26.36 -11.47 -22.36
C PRO A 296 -25.68 -11.60 -20.99
N ARG A 297 -26.49 -11.89 -19.97
CA ARG A 297 -26.05 -11.95 -18.57
C ARG A 297 -25.58 -13.37 -18.22
N PRO A 298 -24.64 -13.54 -17.28
CA PRO A 298 -23.93 -12.51 -16.51
C PRO A 298 -22.91 -11.69 -17.33
N VAL A 299 -22.81 -10.41 -17.00
CA VAL A 299 -21.70 -9.53 -17.43
C VAL A 299 -20.94 -9.08 -16.18
N ILE A 300 -19.66 -9.44 -16.11
CA ILE A 300 -18.72 -9.01 -15.09
C ILE A 300 -17.46 -8.53 -15.84
N LEU A 301 -17.30 -7.22 -15.99
CA LEU A 301 -16.14 -6.66 -16.69
C LEU A 301 -14.93 -6.63 -15.77
N ASP A 302 -13.77 -7.01 -16.31
CA ASP A 302 -12.48 -6.85 -15.64
C ASP A 302 -12.26 -5.35 -15.32
N PRO A 303 -12.02 -4.94 -14.07
CA PRO A 303 -11.75 -3.54 -13.74
C PRO A 303 -10.52 -2.96 -14.47
N ALA A 304 -9.63 -3.81 -14.99
CA ALA A 304 -8.40 -3.48 -15.68
C ALA A 304 -8.46 -3.57 -17.22
N ASP A 305 -9.39 -4.34 -17.80
CA ASP A 305 -9.53 -4.56 -19.25
C ASP A 305 -11.01 -4.34 -19.66
N PRO A 306 -11.35 -3.24 -20.35
CA PRO A 306 -12.73 -2.91 -20.74
C PRO A 306 -13.31 -3.86 -21.80
N THR A 307 -12.49 -4.73 -22.41
CA THR A 307 -12.91 -5.76 -23.37
C THR A 307 -13.20 -7.11 -22.68
N GLY A 308 -12.65 -7.34 -21.50
CA GLY A 308 -12.74 -8.60 -20.78
C GLY A 308 -14.03 -8.77 -19.95
N ASN A 309 -15.08 -9.37 -20.53
CA ASN A 309 -16.15 -9.97 -19.71
C ASN A 309 -15.64 -11.28 -19.08
N VAL A 310 -15.15 -11.21 -17.84
CA VAL A 310 -14.56 -12.37 -17.14
C VAL A 310 -15.59 -13.42 -16.74
N ALA A 311 -16.89 -13.10 -16.81
CA ALA A 311 -17.95 -14.08 -16.59
C ALA A 311 -17.92 -15.24 -17.61
N GLY A 312 -17.22 -15.09 -18.73
CA GLY A 312 -17.09 -16.10 -19.77
C GLY A 312 -18.15 -15.98 -20.86
N ARG A 313 -18.22 -16.99 -21.73
CA ARG A 313 -19.12 -17.03 -22.91
C ARG A 313 -20.19 -18.12 -22.84
N ASP A 314 -20.15 -18.99 -21.82
CA ASP A 314 -21.10 -20.08 -21.61
C ASP A 314 -22.03 -19.80 -20.42
N PRO A 315 -23.35 -19.66 -20.63
CA PRO A 315 -24.33 -19.58 -19.55
C PRO A 315 -24.46 -20.90 -18.75
N GLY A 316 -24.23 -22.06 -19.37
CA GLY A 316 -24.39 -23.39 -18.75
C GLY A 316 -23.49 -23.57 -17.53
N SER A 317 -22.26 -23.09 -17.61
CA SER A 317 -21.29 -23.03 -16.51
C SER A 317 -21.82 -22.28 -15.29
N TRP A 318 -22.53 -21.16 -15.48
CA TRP A 318 -23.15 -20.42 -14.36
C TRP A 318 -24.38 -21.12 -13.81
N TRP A 319 -25.18 -21.77 -14.66
CA TRP A 319 -26.29 -22.63 -14.21
C TRP A 319 -25.81 -23.80 -13.34
N LEU A 320 -24.67 -24.42 -13.68
CA LEU A 320 -24.08 -25.48 -12.89
C LEU A 320 -23.57 -24.97 -11.53
N LEU A 321 -22.86 -23.84 -11.53
CA LEU A 321 -22.38 -23.21 -10.29
C LEU A 321 -23.54 -22.71 -9.40
N ALA A 322 -24.67 -22.28 -9.99
CA ALA A 322 -25.88 -21.92 -9.27
C ALA A 322 -26.61 -23.11 -8.63
N GLN A 323 -26.54 -24.31 -9.24
CA GLN A 323 -27.03 -25.55 -8.63
C GLN A 323 -26.17 -25.95 -7.43
N GLU A 324 -24.84 -25.89 -7.55
CA GLU A 324 -23.94 -26.07 -6.39
C GLU A 324 -24.25 -25.04 -5.30
N ALA A 325 -24.36 -23.74 -5.63
CA ALA A 325 -24.73 -22.72 -4.65
C ALA A 325 -26.04 -23.03 -3.92
N ALA A 326 -27.08 -23.52 -4.63
CA ALA A 326 -28.36 -23.93 -4.04
C ALA A 326 -28.27 -25.15 -3.11
N ILE A 327 -27.29 -26.05 -3.32
CA ILE A 327 -26.98 -27.16 -2.40
C ILE A 327 -26.21 -26.62 -1.18
N TRP A 328 -25.17 -25.82 -1.41
CA TRP A 328 -24.28 -25.34 -0.35
C TRP A 328 -24.96 -24.40 0.65
N LEU A 329 -25.99 -23.66 0.23
CA LEU A 329 -26.83 -22.81 1.10
C LEU A 329 -27.61 -23.57 2.21
N ARG A 330 -27.51 -24.91 2.25
CA ARG A 330 -28.11 -25.80 3.26
C ARG A 330 -27.09 -26.34 4.28
N TYR A 331 -25.79 -26.13 4.10
CA TYR A 331 -24.76 -26.69 4.98
C TYR A 331 -24.56 -25.85 6.26
N PRO A 332 -24.09 -26.47 7.37
CA PRO A 332 -23.73 -25.81 8.64
C PRO A 332 -22.90 -24.51 8.56
N CYS A 333 -22.15 -24.31 7.48
CA CYS A 333 -21.37 -23.09 7.25
C CYS A 333 -22.23 -21.85 6.94
N LEU A 334 -23.51 -22.05 6.59
CA LEU A 334 -24.46 -21.01 6.20
C LEU A 334 -25.78 -21.06 7.01
N THR A 335 -25.72 -21.74 8.16
CA THR A 335 -26.81 -21.88 9.14
C THR A 335 -26.33 -21.43 10.52
N GLU A 336 -27.14 -20.62 11.20
CA GLU A 336 -26.89 -20.11 12.55
C GLU A 336 -27.11 -21.20 13.62
N CYS A 337 -26.64 -20.97 14.86
CA CYS A 337 -26.74 -21.94 15.95
C CYS A 337 -28.19 -22.32 16.36
N ASN A 338 -29.18 -21.54 15.95
CA ASN A 338 -30.61 -21.81 16.15
C ASN A 338 -31.27 -22.57 14.98
N GLY A 339 -30.50 -22.98 13.97
CA GLY A 339 -31.01 -23.66 12.77
C GLY A 339 -31.56 -22.73 11.68
N SER A 340 -31.62 -21.42 11.90
CA SER A 340 -32.04 -20.46 10.88
C SER A 340 -30.93 -20.20 9.84
N PRO A 341 -31.25 -19.86 8.58
CA PRO A 341 -30.24 -19.46 7.60
C PRO A 341 -29.51 -18.19 8.04
N VAL A 342 -28.19 -18.14 7.86
CA VAL A 342 -27.39 -16.93 8.05
C VAL A 342 -27.96 -15.80 7.16
N SER A 343 -27.93 -14.55 7.65
CA SER A 343 -28.40 -13.39 6.89
C SER A 343 -27.49 -13.05 5.69
N THR A 344 -28.08 -12.54 4.61
CA THR A 344 -27.34 -11.93 3.49
C THR A 344 -27.20 -10.43 3.66
N TRP A 345 -26.18 -9.82 3.06
CA TRP A 345 -26.15 -8.38 2.88
C TRP A 345 -27.14 -7.93 1.79
N GLU A 346 -27.65 -6.71 1.90
CA GLU A 346 -28.52 -6.12 0.88
C GLU A 346 -27.71 -5.66 -0.33
N VAL A 347 -27.54 -6.55 -1.31
CA VAL A 347 -26.85 -6.26 -2.57
C VAL A 347 -27.85 -6.21 -3.71
N GLN A 348 -28.10 -5.01 -4.23
CA GLN A 348 -28.86 -4.82 -5.47
C GLN A 348 -28.00 -5.20 -6.69
N PRO A 349 -28.48 -6.07 -7.60
CA PRO A 349 -27.94 -6.17 -8.96
C PRO A 349 -28.27 -4.87 -9.71
N ARG A 350 -27.30 -4.32 -10.48
CA ARG A 350 -27.54 -3.13 -11.31
C ARG A 350 -28.49 -3.48 -12.47
N LEU A 351 -29.77 -3.15 -12.29
CA LEU A 351 -30.83 -3.41 -13.26
C LEU A 351 -30.63 -2.60 -14.55
N ARG A 352 -31.06 -3.20 -15.67
CA ARG A 352 -30.85 -2.67 -17.03
C ARG A 352 -31.45 -1.27 -17.27
N ALA A 353 -32.42 -0.84 -16.46
CA ALA A 353 -33.12 0.43 -16.60
C ALA A 353 -32.24 1.67 -16.31
N GLU A 354 -31.41 1.63 -15.25
CA GLU A 354 -30.60 2.79 -14.82
C GLU A 354 -29.59 3.22 -15.90
N LEU A 355 -29.03 2.24 -16.62
CA LEU A 355 -28.07 2.44 -17.72
C LEU A 355 -28.70 3.11 -18.96
N LEU A 356 -30.02 3.10 -19.08
CA LEU A 356 -30.75 3.72 -20.19
C LEU A 356 -31.34 5.09 -19.81
N LEU A 357 -31.89 5.23 -18.61
CA LEU A 357 -32.54 6.46 -18.12
C LEU A 357 -31.58 7.62 -17.82
N SER A 358 -30.29 7.35 -17.65
CA SER A 358 -29.26 8.31 -17.19
C SER A 358 -28.91 9.47 -18.15
N LYS A 359 -29.75 9.77 -19.16
CA LYS A 359 -29.47 10.80 -20.17
C LYS A 359 -30.53 11.88 -20.40
N GLU A 360 -31.75 11.76 -19.91
CA GLU A 360 -32.82 12.74 -20.20
C GLU A 360 -33.02 13.78 -19.09
N THR A 361 -32.74 13.43 -17.82
CA THR A 361 -33.06 14.25 -16.64
C THR A 361 -32.12 15.44 -16.36
N LYS A 362 -31.37 15.94 -17.36
CA LYS A 362 -30.37 17.03 -17.17
C LYS A 362 -30.42 18.19 -18.18
N LEU A 363 -31.48 18.30 -18.99
CA LEU A 363 -31.57 19.32 -20.05
C LEU A 363 -32.85 20.18 -20.05
N THR A 364 -33.81 19.92 -19.14
CA THR A 364 -35.10 20.65 -19.06
C THR A 364 -35.40 21.10 -17.63
N ALA A 365 -34.72 22.13 -17.16
CA ALA A 365 -34.94 22.77 -15.85
C ALA A 365 -34.60 24.27 -15.86
N ALA A 366 -35.10 25.00 -16.86
CA ALA A 366 -35.02 26.46 -16.94
C ALA A 366 -36.27 27.01 -17.64
N GLN A 367 -36.66 28.24 -17.27
CA GLN A 367 -37.88 28.98 -17.67
C GLN A 367 -39.16 28.57 -16.91
N SER A 368 -40.07 29.53 -16.76
CA SER A 368 -41.15 29.63 -15.75
C SER A 368 -42.55 29.70 -16.45
N PRO A 369 -43.71 30.14 -15.89
CA PRO A 369 -44.02 30.90 -14.66
C PRO A 369 -45.11 30.27 -13.76
N ALA A 370 -45.92 31.08 -13.06
CA ALA A 370 -46.72 30.72 -11.87
C ALA A 370 -48.26 30.97 -12.01
N ALA A 371 -48.97 30.94 -10.87
CA ALA A 371 -50.42 31.02 -10.61
C ALA A 371 -51.14 29.64 -10.52
N GLY A 372 -52.07 29.40 -9.58
CA GLY A 372 -52.59 30.30 -8.52
C GLY A 372 -53.40 29.60 -7.40
N GLU A 373 -53.89 30.43 -6.48
CA GLU A 373 -54.64 30.21 -5.21
C GLU A 373 -55.88 29.29 -5.33
N THR A 374 -56.49 28.71 -4.27
CA THR A 374 -56.96 29.24 -2.97
C THR A 374 -57.01 28.09 -1.92
N GLU A 375 -56.63 28.28 -0.64
CA GLU A 375 -57.43 28.79 0.49
C GLU A 375 -58.65 27.87 0.82
N ALA A 376 -58.92 27.37 2.05
CA ALA A 376 -58.41 27.64 3.40
C ALA A 376 -58.84 26.48 4.36
N LYS A 377 -58.97 26.53 5.71
CA LYS A 377 -58.78 27.46 6.87
C LYS A 377 -58.17 26.57 8.01
N ARG A 378 -57.84 26.93 9.28
CA ARG A 378 -58.28 27.92 10.29
C ARG A 378 -57.10 28.46 11.12
N LEU A 379 -57.31 29.60 11.79
CA LEU A 379 -56.54 30.13 12.94
C LEU A 379 -57.37 29.88 14.24
N CYS A 380 -56.94 30.09 15.50
CA CYS A 380 -55.99 31.06 16.07
C CYS A 380 -55.11 30.51 17.23
N GLN A 381 -54.16 31.38 17.60
CA GLN A 381 -53.10 31.38 18.63
C GLN A 381 -53.61 31.60 20.08
N PRO A 382 -52.77 31.56 21.17
CA PRO A 382 -51.38 32.04 21.35
C PRO A 382 -50.40 30.96 21.93
N ALA A 383 -49.15 31.22 22.37
CA ALA A 383 -48.44 32.46 22.73
C ALA A 383 -46.90 32.46 22.45
N LEU A 384 -46.09 32.98 23.38
CA LEU A 384 -44.65 33.33 23.30
C LEU A 384 -43.94 32.96 24.64
N PRO A 385 -42.60 33.04 24.76
CA PRO A 385 -41.55 32.56 23.84
C PRO A 385 -40.42 31.78 24.58
N ALA A 386 -39.57 31.06 23.85
CA ALA A 386 -38.28 30.59 24.38
C ALA A 386 -37.19 30.62 23.29
N ALA A 387 -35.98 31.07 23.64
CA ALA A 387 -34.89 31.23 22.69
C ALA A 387 -34.17 29.89 22.41
N GLY A 388 -33.93 29.59 21.13
CA GLY A 388 -33.25 28.37 20.70
C GLY A 388 -32.44 28.59 19.43
N SER A 389 -31.22 29.12 19.56
CA SER A 389 -30.25 29.12 18.45
C SER A 389 -29.85 27.68 18.11
N PRO A 390 -29.68 27.32 16.82
CA PRO A 390 -29.37 25.94 16.44
C PRO A 390 -28.03 25.49 17.04
N ALA A 391 -28.02 24.30 17.64
CA ALA A 391 -26.88 23.80 18.39
C ALA A 391 -25.65 23.59 17.48
N ARG A 392 -24.54 24.26 17.82
CA ARG A 392 -23.22 23.86 17.32
C ARG A 392 -22.89 22.47 17.86
N SER A 393 -22.41 21.59 16.99
CA SER A 393 -21.84 20.31 17.42
C SER A 393 -20.71 20.54 18.41
N ILE A 394 -20.84 20.02 19.63
CA ILE A 394 -19.81 20.11 20.66
C ILE A 394 -18.78 19.02 20.39
N VAL A 395 -17.67 19.40 19.77
CA VAL A 395 -16.48 18.54 19.66
C VAL A 395 -15.89 18.38 21.07
N MET A 396 -16.04 17.20 21.66
CA MET A 396 -15.41 16.88 22.95
C MET A 396 -13.89 16.85 22.77
N ALA A 397 -13.13 17.41 23.71
CA ALA A 397 -11.67 17.36 23.67
C ALA A 397 -11.14 15.99 24.13
N LEU A 398 -9.87 15.69 23.81
CA LEU A 398 -9.27 14.39 24.12
C LEU A 398 -9.25 14.11 25.64
N ARG A 399 -8.87 15.10 26.46
CA ARG A 399 -8.86 15.00 27.93
C ARG A 399 -10.23 14.66 28.53
N ASP A 400 -11.31 15.11 27.90
CA ASP A 400 -12.69 14.94 28.38
C ASP A 400 -13.33 13.63 27.85
N THR A 401 -12.69 13.00 26.86
CA THR A 401 -13.12 11.74 26.24
C THR A 401 -12.83 10.55 27.17
N ARG A 402 -13.77 9.62 27.34
CA ARG A 402 -13.57 8.42 28.17
C ARG A 402 -12.66 7.39 27.49
N ALA A 403 -11.93 6.59 28.26
CA ALA A 403 -11.03 5.55 27.75
C ALA A 403 -11.66 4.60 26.72
N ASN A 404 -12.92 4.21 26.91
CA ASN A 404 -13.66 3.33 26.00
C ASN A 404 -14.23 4.05 24.74
N GLN A 405 -14.07 5.37 24.65
CA GLN A 405 -14.48 6.19 23.51
C GLN A 405 -13.30 6.67 22.65
N LEU A 406 -12.05 6.35 23.02
CA LEU A 406 -10.85 6.81 22.30
C LEU A 406 -10.81 6.35 20.84
N ASP A 407 -11.19 5.10 20.54
CA ASP A 407 -11.23 4.61 19.15
C ASP A 407 -12.24 5.42 18.30
N LYS A 408 -13.40 5.78 18.88
CA LYS A 408 -14.37 6.68 18.23
C LYS A 408 -13.84 8.11 18.12
N PHE A 409 -13.18 8.66 19.14
CA PHE A 409 -12.57 9.98 19.06
C PHE A 409 -11.51 10.06 17.94
N ILE A 410 -10.73 8.99 17.75
CA ILE A 410 -9.79 8.87 16.63
C ILE A 410 -10.52 8.87 15.29
N GLU A 411 -11.61 8.12 15.16
CA GLU A 411 -12.43 8.06 13.94
C GLU A 411 -13.09 9.41 13.61
N ASP A 412 -13.81 10.00 14.56
CA ASP A 412 -14.54 11.26 14.39
C ASP A 412 -13.57 12.43 14.14
N ASN A 413 -12.44 12.51 14.85
CA ASN A 413 -11.63 13.74 14.91
C ASN A 413 -10.23 13.63 14.29
N LEU A 414 -9.60 12.45 14.25
CA LEU A 414 -8.18 12.32 13.89
C LEU A 414 -7.92 11.60 12.56
N LEU A 415 -8.81 10.71 12.11
CA LEU A 415 -8.67 10.05 10.82
C LEU A 415 -8.90 11.08 9.69
N PRO A 416 -7.95 11.26 8.75
CA PRO A 416 -8.17 12.10 7.58
C PRO A 416 -9.33 11.53 6.75
N ASP A 417 -10.30 12.34 6.33
CA ASP A 417 -11.43 11.91 5.50
C ASP A 417 -11.09 11.86 4.00
N THR A 418 -12.04 11.40 3.18
CA THR A 418 -11.84 11.25 1.73
C THR A 418 -11.62 12.58 1.01
N PRO A 419 -12.42 13.66 1.21
CA PRO A 419 -12.14 14.98 0.63
C PRO A 419 -10.74 15.49 0.96
N PHE A 420 -10.35 15.50 2.25
CA PHE A 420 -9.05 15.96 2.70
C PHE A 420 -7.90 15.13 2.09
N ARG A 421 -8.03 13.80 2.01
CA ARG A 421 -7.02 12.92 1.38
C ARG A 421 -6.90 13.12 -0.13
N THR A 422 -7.95 13.59 -0.80
CA THR A 422 -7.92 13.93 -2.23
C THR A 422 -7.26 15.29 -2.43
N GLN A 423 -7.68 16.32 -1.67
CA GLN A 423 -7.09 17.66 -1.68
C GLN A 423 -5.58 17.65 -1.40
N VAL A 424 -5.12 16.94 -0.36
CA VAL A 424 -3.69 16.78 -0.05
C VAL A 424 -2.94 15.99 -1.13
N ARG A 425 -3.61 15.11 -1.89
CA ARG A 425 -2.99 14.39 -3.00
C ARG A 425 -2.81 15.29 -4.22
N GLU A 426 -3.86 15.99 -4.63
CA GLU A 426 -3.82 16.95 -5.74
C GLU A 426 -2.76 18.03 -5.49
N ALA A 427 -2.71 18.56 -4.26
CA ALA A 427 -1.66 19.49 -3.82
C ALA A 427 -0.24 18.91 -3.98
N VAL A 428 -0.03 17.65 -3.55
CA VAL A 428 1.25 16.95 -3.68
C VAL A 428 1.60 16.72 -5.16
N ASP A 429 0.63 16.28 -5.98
CA ASP A 429 0.86 15.97 -7.38
C ASP A 429 1.20 17.23 -8.18
N ILE A 430 0.52 18.35 -7.92
CA ILE A 430 0.85 19.69 -8.46
C ILE A 430 2.31 20.06 -8.16
N ILE A 431 2.76 19.96 -6.90
CA ILE A 431 4.13 20.29 -6.51
C ILE A 431 5.14 19.28 -7.08
N CYS A 432 4.81 17.98 -7.14
CA CYS A 432 5.67 16.96 -7.75
C CYS A 432 5.88 17.20 -9.26
N THR A 433 4.81 17.52 -10.00
CA THR A 433 4.89 17.86 -11.42
C THR A 433 5.67 19.16 -11.63
N PHE A 434 5.42 20.21 -10.82
CA PHE A 434 6.22 21.43 -10.85
C PHE A 434 7.73 21.14 -10.66
N LEU A 435 8.10 20.38 -9.61
CA LEU A 435 9.49 20.06 -9.29
C LEU A 435 10.19 19.25 -10.40
N LYS A 436 9.54 18.19 -10.90
CA LYS A 436 10.09 17.30 -11.92
C LYS A 436 10.17 17.97 -13.30
N GLU A 437 9.07 18.57 -13.73
CA GLU A 437 8.92 18.98 -15.12
C GLU A 437 9.30 20.42 -15.38
N ARG A 438 9.08 21.34 -14.43
CA ARG A 438 9.20 22.78 -14.67
C ARG A 438 10.37 23.44 -13.96
N CYS A 439 10.52 23.19 -12.66
CA CYS A 439 11.37 23.96 -11.74
C CYS A 439 12.79 24.18 -12.28
N PHE A 440 13.39 23.16 -12.90
CA PHE A 440 14.78 23.21 -13.34
C PHE A 440 14.99 23.44 -14.85
N ARG A 441 13.93 23.71 -15.65
CA ARG A 441 14.07 23.93 -17.11
C ARG A 441 14.94 25.13 -17.49
N GLY A 442 15.04 26.13 -16.61
CA GLY A 442 15.81 27.35 -16.84
C GLY A 442 17.15 27.41 -16.09
N ALA A 443 17.62 26.30 -15.53
CA ALA A 443 18.91 26.25 -14.85
C ALA A 443 20.07 26.31 -15.85
N ALA A 444 21.14 27.07 -15.53
CA ALA A 444 22.31 27.23 -16.41
C ALA A 444 23.08 25.92 -16.69
N HIS A 445 22.86 24.90 -15.85
CA HIS A 445 23.34 23.53 -16.07
C HIS A 445 22.16 22.56 -15.92
N PRO A 446 22.11 21.44 -16.64
CA PRO A 446 21.01 20.48 -16.54
C PRO A 446 20.88 19.90 -15.13
N VAL A 447 19.85 20.32 -14.39
CA VAL A 447 19.48 19.74 -13.09
C VAL A 447 18.31 18.78 -13.30
N ARG A 448 18.49 17.50 -12.94
CA ARG A 448 17.43 16.48 -13.05
C ARG A 448 17.03 15.96 -11.68
N VAL A 449 15.72 15.85 -11.45
CA VAL A 449 15.14 15.18 -10.29
C VAL A 449 15.08 13.67 -10.58
N SER A 450 15.79 12.82 -9.84
CA SER A 450 15.74 11.36 -10.02
C SER A 450 14.40 10.80 -9.52
N LYS A 451 13.97 11.24 -8.34
CA LYS A 451 12.68 10.90 -7.72
C LYS A 451 12.23 12.01 -6.77
N VAL A 452 10.91 12.11 -6.56
CA VAL A 452 10.32 12.90 -5.47
C VAL A 452 9.61 11.91 -4.56
N VAL A 453 9.93 11.95 -3.28
CA VAL A 453 9.43 11.01 -2.27
C VAL A 453 8.59 11.77 -1.25
N LYS A 454 7.31 11.40 -1.13
CA LYS A 454 6.48 11.87 -0.02
C LYS A 454 6.91 11.19 1.29
N GLY A 455 7.55 11.97 2.15
CA GLY A 455 7.96 11.62 3.51
C GLY A 455 6.88 12.04 4.52
N GLY A 456 7.29 12.38 5.75
CA GLY A 456 6.40 12.94 6.76
C GLY A 456 5.26 12.03 7.20
N SER A 457 4.29 12.59 7.93
CA SER A 457 3.10 11.83 8.32
C SER A 457 2.34 11.31 7.11
N SER A 458 2.32 12.12 6.05
CA SER A 458 1.61 11.88 4.79
C SER A 458 2.15 10.71 4.00
N GLY A 459 3.45 10.43 4.08
CA GLY A 459 4.11 9.25 3.51
C GLY A 459 4.04 8.04 4.44
N LYS A 460 4.24 8.23 5.75
CA LYS A 460 4.18 7.20 6.79
C LYS A 460 2.76 6.63 7.01
N GLY A 461 1.73 7.39 6.64
CA GLY A 461 0.32 7.04 6.85
C GLY A 461 -0.22 7.40 8.25
N THR A 462 0.37 8.43 8.89
CA THR A 462 0.11 8.88 10.27
C THR A 462 -0.39 10.34 10.34
N THR A 463 -0.91 10.90 9.24
CA THR A 463 -1.53 12.25 9.17
C THR A 463 -2.78 12.35 10.03
N LEU A 464 -3.02 13.56 10.55
CA LEU A 464 -4.20 13.96 11.32
C LEU A 464 -5.21 14.69 10.42
N ARG A 465 -6.51 14.55 10.71
CA ARG A 465 -7.57 15.33 10.06
C ARG A 465 -7.33 16.84 10.29
N GLY A 466 -7.55 17.66 9.26
CA GLY A 466 -7.46 19.13 9.36
C GLY A 466 -6.06 19.71 9.66
N ARG A 467 -5.01 18.88 9.65
CA ARG A 467 -3.61 19.33 9.79
C ARG A 467 -2.77 18.67 8.70
N SER A 468 -2.46 19.44 7.66
CA SER A 468 -1.90 18.96 6.39
C SER A 468 -0.39 19.19 6.31
N ASP A 469 0.42 18.28 6.84
CA ASP A 469 1.89 18.24 6.66
C ASP A 469 2.29 17.31 5.49
N ALA A 470 3.05 17.86 4.53
CA ALA A 470 3.45 17.18 3.29
C ALA A 470 4.95 17.33 2.98
N ASP A 471 5.80 16.62 3.72
CA ASP A 471 7.23 16.52 3.44
C ASP A 471 7.48 15.90 2.06
N LEU A 472 8.22 16.59 1.19
CA LEU A 472 8.65 16.11 -0.12
C LEU A 472 10.18 16.14 -0.20
N VAL A 473 10.80 14.96 -0.14
CA VAL A 473 12.24 14.85 -0.40
C VAL A 473 12.48 14.76 -1.91
N VAL A 474 13.30 15.67 -2.43
CA VAL A 474 13.58 15.85 -3.85
C VAL A 474 15.00 15.38 -4.12
N PHE A 475 15.13 14.21 -4.72
CA PHE A 475 16.43 13.63 -5.01
C PHE A 475 16.97 14.20 -6.31
N LEU A 476 18.16 14.81 -6.26
CA LEU A 476 18.75 15.54 -7.36
C LEU A 476 19.98 14.82 -7.90
N THR A 477 20.01 14.55 -9.21
CA THR A 477 21.14 13.88 -9.88
C THR A 477 22.45 14.67 -9.81
N ASN A 478 22.39 15.94 -9.42
CA ASN A 478 23.48 16.91 -9.30
C ASN A 478 24.03 17.00 -7.86
N LEU A 479 23.54 16.16 -6.95
CA LEU A 479 24.15 15.88 -5.65
C LEU A 479 24.74 14.47 -5.71
N LYS A 480 26.05 14.33 -5.45
CA LYS A 480 26.82 13.08 -5.58
C LYS A 480 27.33 12.50 -4.26
N SER A 481 27.27 13.26 -3.17
CA SER A 481 27.62 12.80 -1.82
C SER A 481 26.86 13.57 -0.74
N PHE A 482 26.94 13.07 0.50
CA PHE A 482 26.43 13.75 1.70
C PHE A 482 27.04 15.16 1.84
N ARG A 483 28.37 15.30 1.69
CA ARG A 483 29.05 16.62 1.74
C ARG A 483 28.64 17.57 0.62
N GLU A 484 28.31 17.06 -0.57
CA GLU A 484 27.76 17.91 -1.62
C GLU A 484 26.34 18.38 -1.28
N GLN A 485 25.46 17.51 -0.78
CA GLN A 485 24.15 17.91 -0.27
C GLN A 485 24.27 18.98 0.82
N LEU A 486 25.16 18.79 1.80
CA LEU A 486 25.35 19.77 2.87
C LEU A 486 25.81 21.12 2.32
N ARG A 487 26.73 21.15 1.35
CA ARG A 487 27.23 22.40 0.76
C ARG A 487 26.20 23.09 -0.14
N ARG A 488 25.48 22.34 -0.96
CA ARG A 488 24.78 22.86 -2.14
C ARG A 488 23.26 22.88 -2.06
N ARG A 489 22.61 22.24 -1.07
CA ARG A 489 21.14 22.26 -0.93
C ARG A 489 20.54 23.68 -0.88
N GLY A 490 21.29 24.66 -0.35
CA GLY A 490 20.91 26.08 -0.36
C GLY A 490 20.68 26.64 -1.76
N GLU A 491 21.55 26.30 -2.73
CA GLU A 491 21.41 26.69 -4.15
C GLU A 491 20.07 26.19 -4.71
N PHE A 492 19.76 24.92 -4.46
CA PHE A 492 18.54 24.27 -4.96
C PHE A 492 17.29 24.79 -4.24
N ILE A 493 17.34 25.07 -2.94
CA ILE A 493 16.23 25.71 -2.20
C ILE A 493 15.96 27.13 -2.75
N GLN A 494 16.99 27.91 -3.03
CA GLN A 494 16.83 29.25 -3.63
C GLN A 494 16.21 29.17 -5.03
N GLU A 495 16.65 28.24 -5.89
CA GLU A 495 16.06 28.05 -7.22
C GLU A 495 14.59 27.58 -7.15
N ILE A 496 14.27 26.61 -6.28
CA ILE A 496 12.88 26.16 -6.06
C ILE A 496 12.02 27.34 -5.58
N THR A 497 12.52 28.16 -4.65
CA THR A 497 11.83 29.36 -4.16
C THR A 497 11.55 30.34 -5.29
N ARG A 498 12.58 30.71 -6.08
CA ARG A 498 12.49 31.63 -7.21
C ARG A 498 11.48 31.17 -8.27
N GLN A 499 11.41 29.86 -8.51
CA GLN A 499 10.53 29.24 -9.50
C GLN A 499 9.08 29.14 -9.00
N LEU A 500 8.85 28.89 -7.71
CA LEU A 500 7.51 29.00 -7.10
C LEU A 500 6.98 30.44 -7.17
N GLU A 501 7.83 31.43 -6.86
CA GLU A 501 7.52 32.87 -6.96
C GLU A 501 7.29 33.33 -8.43
N ALA A 502 7.93 32.70 -9.41
CA ALA A 502 7.61 32.90 -10.83
C ALA A 502 6.23 32.32 -11.19
N CYS A 503 5.93 31.10 -10.77
CA CYS A 503 4.62 30.47 -11.02
C CYS A 503 3.45 31.19 -10.34
N HIS A 504 3.69 31.82 -9.18
CA HIS A 504 2.75 32.71 -8.50
C HIS A 504 2.43 33.95 -9.35
N ARG A 505 3.46 34.67 -9.84
CA ARG A 505 3.29 35.86 -10.69
C ARG A 505 2.55 35.57 -12.00
N GLU A 506 2.75 34.38 -12.57
CA GLU A 506 2.02 33.90 -13.75
C GLU A 506 0.55 33.52 -13.49
N LYS A 507 0.04 33.65 -12.24
CA LYS A 507 -1.31 33.25 -11.80
C LYS A 507 -1.67 31.77 -12.04
N LYS A 508 -0.72 30.93 -12.47
CA LYS A 508 -0.92 29.49 -12.68
C LYS A 508 -1.22 28.74 -11.38
N PHE A 509 -0.86 29.33 -10.25
CA PHE A 509 -1.30 28.91 -8.91
C PHE A 509 -1.92 30.10 -8.19
N LYS A 510 -3.20 29.99 -7.77
CA LYS A 510 -3.87 30.99 -6.91
C LYS A 510 -3.51 30.74 -5.42
N VAL A 511 -2.20 30.65 -5.17
CA VAL A 511 -1.54 30.26 -3.91
C VAL A 511 -0.90 31.48 -3.25
N MET A 512 -0.98 31.59 -1.92
CA MET A 512 -0.11 32.48 -1.13
C MET A 512 1.06 31.71 -0.49
N PHE A 513 2.26 31.87 -1.03
CA PHE A 513 3.48 31.26 -0.49
C PHE A 513 4.00 32.01 0.76
N LYS A 514 3.64 31.53 1.95
CA LYS A 514 4.33 31.92 3.20
C LYS A 514 5.66 31.16 3.32
N ILE A 515 6.71 31.66 2.70
CA ILE A 515 8.06 31.08 2.75
C ILE A 515 8.70 31.42 4.11
N HIS A 516 9.01 30.40 4.90
CA HIS A 516 9.75 30.56 6.15
C HIS A 516 11.26 30.49 5.90
N ASN A 517 12.07 31.02 6.84
CA ASN A 517 13.53 30.92 6.85
C ASN A 517 14.31 31.58 5.67
N ARG A 518 13.73 32.58 4.99
CA ARG A 518 14.38 33.36 3.90
C ARG A 518 15.78 33.92 4.23
N HIS A 519 16.14 34.07 5.51
CA HIS A 519 17.41 34.64 5.96
C HIS A 519 18.47 33.60 6.36
N MET A 520 18.17 32.29 6.28
CA MET A 520 19.18 31.25 6.52
C MET A 520 19.99 31.00 5.25
N ALA A 521 21.32 31.02 5.34
CA ALA A 521 22.21 30.82 4.20
C ALA A 521 22.14 29.38 3.63
N ASN A 522 21.81 28.38 4.45
CA ASN A 522 21.79 26.97 4.06
C ASN A 522 20.75 26.13 4.84
N PRO A 523 19.45 26.41 4.67
CA PRO A 523 18.38 25.65 5.32
C PRO A 523 18.33 24.19 4.84
N ARG A 524 17.78 23.31 5.67
CA ARG A 524 17.60 21.87 5.36
C ARG A 524 16.30 21.58 4.59
N ALA A 525 15.33 22.48 4.67
CA ALA A 525 14.01 22.38 4.04
C ALA A 525 13.51 23.76 3.59
N LEU A 526 12.68 23.80 2.56
CA LEU A 526 11.88 24.95 2.14
C LEU A 526 10.43 24.77 2.61
N SER A 527 10.04 25.52 3.64
CA SER A 527 8.72 25.43 4.27
C SER A 527 7.74 26.47 3.71
N PHE A 528 6.64 26.05 3.08
CA PHE A 528 5.60 26.93 2.55
C PHE A 528 4.18 26.34 2.66
N ALA A 529 3.16 27.20 2.58
CA ALA A 529 1.76 26.78 2.47
C ALA A 529 1.26 26.87 1.01
N LEU A 530 0.55 25.84 0.55
CA LEU A 530 -0.24 25.81 -0.67
C LEU A 530 -1.70 26.13 -0.34
N THR A 531 -2.31 27.04 -1.09
CA THR A 531 -3.73 27.43 -0.98
C THR A 531 -4.32 27.54 -2.38
N SER A 532 -5.59 27.20 -2.58
CA SER A 532 -6.24 27.26 -3.90
C SER A 532 -7.75 27.46 -3.74
N PRO A 533 -8.46 28.11 -4.68
CA PRO A 533 -9.93 28.13 -4.68
C PRO A 533 -10.57 26.73 -4.86
N GLN A 534 -9.77 25.70 -5.15
CA GLN A 534 -10.19 24.30 -5.25
C GLN A 534 -9.87 23.50 -3.97
N LEU A 535 -9.22 24.13 -2.98
CA LEU A 535 -8.82 23.52 -1.71
C LEU A 535 -9.52 24.27 -0.57
N ASP A 536 -10.41 23.60 0.17
CA ASP A 536 -11.13 24.21 1.30
C ASP A 536 -10.20 24.61 2.46
N GLN A 537 -9.00 24.00 2.52
CA GLN A 537 -7.97 24.23 3.54
C GLN A 537 -6.58 24.29 2.90
N GLY A 538 -5.67 25.02 3.55
CA GLY A 538 -4.26 25.06 3.13
C GLY A 538 -3.50 23.76 3.41
N VAL A 539 -2.48 23.47 2.60
CA VAL A 539 -1.56 22.34 2.79
C VAL A 539 -0.16 22.87 3.05
N GLU A 540 0.46 22.52 4.17
CA GLU A 540 1.84 22.90 4.49
C GLU A 540 2.81 21.87 3.89
N PHE A 541 3.83 22.38 3.19
CA PHE A 541 4.86 21.62 2.50
C PHE A 541 6.23 21.95 3.07
N ASP A 542 7.01 20.91 3.36
CA ASP A 542 8.45 21.00 3.56
C ASP A 542 9.15 20.30 2.39
N VAL A 543 9.90 21.06 1.58
CA VAL A 543 10.61 20.51 0.41
C VAL A 543 12.11 20.42 0.70
N LEU A 544 12.68 19.21 0.63
CA LEU A 544 14.05 18.92 1.05
C LEU A 544 14.89 18.35 -0.11
N PRO A 545 15.86 19.10 -0.69
CA PRO A 545 16.82 18.53 -1.64
C PRO A 545 17.76 17.50 -0.98
N ALA A 546 17.92 16.33 -1.62
CA ALA A 546 18.73 15.23 -1.10
C ALA A 546 19.60 14.54 -2.16
N PHE A 547 20.72 13.98 -1.68
CA PHE A 547 21.55 13.01 -2.39
C PHE A 547 20.88 11.63 -2.35
N ASP A 548 20.90 10.92 -3.49
CA ASP A 548 20.27 9.60 -3.64
C ASP A 548 21.17 8.45 -3.16
N ALA A 549 21.53 8.49 -1.87
CA ALA A 549 22.42 7.53 -1.23
C ALA A 549 21.93 6.06 -1.28
N LEU A 550 20.64 5.85 -1.56
CA LEU A 550 20.00 4.53 -1.65
C LEU A 550 19.68 4.08 -3.08
N GLY A 551 19.79 4.98 -4.07
CA GLY A 551 19.46 4.68 -5.47
C GLY A 551 18.03 4.17 -5.65
N GLN A 552 17.87 3.00 -6.30
CA GLN A 552 16.57 2.35 -6.48
C GLN A 552 16.29 1.35 -5.36
N LEU A 553 15.39 1.73 -4.44
CA LEU A 553 15.03 0.92 -3.28
C LEU A 553 13.91 -0.10 -3.60
N THR A 554 14.19 -1.40 -3.44
CA THR A 554 13.15 -2.45 -3.43
C THR A 554 12.54 -2.65 -2.03
N ARG A 555 11.32 -3.19 -1.92
CA ARG A 555 10.67 -3.40 -0.61
C ARG A 555 11.27 -4.64 0.08
N GLY A 556 11.84 -4.44 1.26
CA GLY A 556 12.55 -5.46 2.02
C GLY A 556 14.07 -5.27 2.00
N TYR A 557 14.58 -4.40 1.12
CA TYR A 557 16.00 -4.13 0.97
C TYR A 557 16.63 -3.56 2.26
N ARG A 558 17.69 -4.24 2.75
CA ARG A 558 18.67 -3.69 3.66
C ARG A 558 19.75 -2.98 2.82
N PRO A 559 20.07 -1.70 3.06
CA PRO A 559 21.15 -1.01 2.33
C PRO A 559 22.50 -1.74 2.42
N ASP A 560 23.35 -1.62 1.38
CA ASP A 560 24.76 -2.02 1.48
C ASP A 560 25.38 -1.27 2.68
N PRO A 561 26.00 -1.98 3.66
CA PRO A 561 26.68 -1.36 4.79
C PRO A 561 27.63 -0.21 4.42
N LYS A 562 28.23 -0.22 3.23
CA LYS A 562 29.06 0.88 2.71
C LYS A 562 28.36 2.23 2.70
N VAL A 563 27.04 2.27 2.45
CA VAL A 563 26.25 3.52 2.46
C VAL A 563 26.23 4.12 3.88
N TYR A 564 26.10 3.29 4.90
CA TYR A 564 26.15 3.73 6.29
C TYR A 564 27.57 3.98 6.80
N ILE A 565 28.58 3.26 6.29
CA ILE A 565 29.99 3.55 6.58
C ILE A 565 30.36 4.94 6.04
N GLN A 566 30.06 5.24 4.78
CA GLN A 566 30.27 6.57 4.18
C GLN A 566 29.46 7.68 4.88
N LEU A 567 28.25 7.36 5.36
CA LEU A 567 27.47 8.28 6.19
C LEU A 567 28.18 8.57 7.52
N ILE A 568 28.68 7.54 8.20
CA ILE A 568 29.40 7.67 9.48
C ILE A 568 30.68 8.48 9.30
N GLU A 569 31.48 8.17 8.28
CA GLU A 569 32.72 8.89 7.93
C GLU A 569 32.46 10.39 7.70
N GLU A 570 31.46 10.75 6.89
CA GLU A 570 31.08 12.15 6.64
C GLU A 570 30.45 12.81 7.89
N CYS A 571 29.64 12.09 8.68
CA CYS A 571 29.02 12.61 9.90
C CYS A 571 30.04 12.88 11.02
N GLU A 572 31.02 11.99 11.22
CA GLU A 572 32.14 12.21 12.17
C GLU A 572 33.07 13.32 11.65
N SER A 573 33.44 13.32 10.36
CA SER A 573 34.30 14.36 9.77
C SER A 573 33.70 15.77 9.82
N LEU A 574 32.37 15.90 9.71
CA LEU A 574 31.66 17.18 9.70
C LEU A 574 31.09 17.58 11.08
N GLY A 575 31.03 16.66 12.05
CA GLY A 575 30.30 16.83 13.30
C GLY A 575 28.80 17.09 13.05
N LYS A 576 28.16 16.25 12.23
CA LYS A 576 26.79 16.46 11.69
C LYS A 576 25.93 15.19 11.72
N GLU A 577 25.87 14.56 12.89
CA GLU A 577 24.96 13.44 13.19
C GLU A 577 23.50 13.75 12.82
N GLY A 578 22.82 12.79 12.17
CA GLY A 578 21.42 12.89 11.77
C GLY A 578 21.11 13.97 10.72
N GLU A 579 22.11 14.61 10.11
CA GLU A 579 21.91 15.70 9.14
C GLU A 579 21.40 15.21 7.78
N PHE A 580 21.68 13.95 7.45
CA PHE A 580 21.38 13.34 6.15
C PHE A 580 20.15 12.41 6.14
N SER A 581 19.37 12.35 7.22
CA SER A 581 18.16 11.52 7.30
C SER A 581 17.14 11.68 6.14
N PRO A 582 17.03 12.80 5.40
CA PRO A 582 16.18 12.86 4.20
C PRO A 582 16.58 11.84 3.12
N CYS A 583 17.87 11.51 2.99
CA CYS A 583 18.36 10.47 2.07
C CYS A 583 17.73 9.10 2.36
N PHE A 584 17.41 8.86 3.63
CA PHE A 584 16.86 7.61 4.15
C PHE A 584 15.35 7.66 4.39
N THR A 585 14.66 8.71 3.91
CA THR A 585 13.21 8.88 4.15
C THR A 585 12.35 7.73 3.60
N GLU A 586 12.82 7.02 2.57
CA GLU A 586 12.13 5.83 2.05
C GLU A 586 12.10 4.67 3.05
N LEU A 587 13.14 4.55 3.89
CA LEU A 587 13.26 3.60 4.98
C LEU A 587 12.44 4.03 6.20
N GLN A 588 12.53 5.31 6.60
CA GLN A 588 11.66 5.90 7.65
C GLN A 588 10.18 5.68 7.33
N ARG A 589 9.81 5.86 6.05
CA ARG A 589 8.47 5.59 5.53
C ARG A 589 8.15 4.10 5.57
N ALA A 590 9.05 3.23 5.12
CA ALA A 590 8.81 1.78 5.10
C ALA A 590 8.57 1.20 6.52
N PHE A 591 9.36 1.63 7.51
CA PHE A 591 9.27 1.22 8.91
C PHE A 591 7.87 1.44 9.53
N LEU A 592 7.15 2.48 9.11
CA LEU A 592 5.78 2.79 9.57
C LEU A 592 4.68 2.35 8.58
N ARG A 593 4.95 2.34 7.26
CA ARG A 593 3.98 2.03 6.21
C ARG A 593 3.31 0.69 6.41
N ASP A 594 4.04 -0.33 6.84
CA ASP A 594 3.56 -1.71 6.89
C ASP A 594 3.04 -2.14 8.28
N ARG A 595 3.00 -1.20 9.24
CA ARG A 595 2.49 -1.42 10.61
C ARG A 595 0.95 -1.56 10.68
N PRO A 596 0.37 -2.22 11.70
CA PRO A 596 -1.08 -2.38 11.83
C PRO A 596 -1.86 -1.06 11.85
N THR A 597 -3.11 -1.09 11.35
CA THR A 597 -3.99 0.09 11.30
C THR A 597 -4.23 0.66 12.70
N LYS A 598 -4.47 -0.19 13.71
CA LYS A 598 -4.70 0.27 15.09
C LYS A 598 -3.47 0.90 15.74
N LEU A 599 -2.26 0.42 15.42
CA LEU A 599 -1.02 1.11 15.81
C LEU A 599 -0.92 2.49 15.17
N LYS A 600 -1.28 2.64 13.89
CA LYS A 600 -1.34 3.97 13.25
C LYS A 600 -2.42 4.88 13.86
N SER A 601 -3.52 4.32 14.36
CA SER A 601 -4.53 5.06 15.12
C SER A 601 -4.00 5.52 16.49
N LEU A 602 -3.29 4.66 17.22
CA LEU A 602 -2.60 5.03 18.46
C LEU A 602 -1.53 6.10 18.22
N ILE A 603 -0.74 6.00 17.14
CA ILE A 603 0.23 7.04 16.75
C ILE A 603 -0.46 8.37 16.47
N ARG A 604 -1.64 8.39 15.83
CA ARG A 604 -2.43 9.63 15.67
C ARG A 604 -2.85 10.22 17.02
N LEU A 605 -3.29 9.39 17.95
CA LEU A 605 -3.70 9.83 19.28
C LEU A 605 -2.53 10.48 20.04
N VAL A 606 -1.37 9.82 20.08
CA VAL A 606 -0.13 10.34 20.67
C VAL A 606 0.32 11.64 19.99
N LYS A 607 0.20 11.74 18.67
CA LYS A 607 0.51 12.98 17.93
C LYS A 607 -0.46 14.11 18.23
N HIS A 608 -1.75 13.82 18.42
CA HIS A 608 -2.74 14.83 18.80
C HIS A 608 -2.44 15.37 20.20
N TRP A 609 -2.22 14.49 21.17
CA TRP A 609 -1.77 14.84 22.52
C TRP A 609 -0.50 15.69 22.51
N TYR A 610 0.55 15.26 21.80
CA TYR A 610 1.79 16.03 21.65
C TYR A 610 1.55 17.43 21.06
N GLN A 611 0.59 17.57 20.13
CA GLN A 611 0.23 18.86 19.55
C GLN A 611 -0.57 19.75 20.52
N GLU A 612 -1.42 19.18 21.38
CA GLU A 612 -2.07 19.93 22.48
C GLU A 612 -1.02 20.40 23.52
N CYS A 613 -0.08 19.54 23.91
CA CYS A 613 1.05 19.92 24.77
C CYS A 613 1.92 21.01 24.11
N LYS A 614 2.20 20.91 22.81
CA LYS A 614 2.94 21.94 22.04
C LYS A 614 2.19 23.27 21.95
N GLN A 615 0.85 23.26 21.93
CA GLN A 615 0.04 24.47 21.95
C GLN A 615 0.01 25.14 23.34
N GLN A 616 0.14 24.37 24.42
CA GLN A 616 0.17 24.88 25.80
C GLN A 616 1.57 25.31 26.25
N LEU A 617 2.58 24.47 25.99
CA LEU A 617 3.97 24.66 26.45
C LEU A 617 4.88 25.42 25.48
N GLY A 618 4.50 25.54 24.20
CA GLY A 618 5.37 26.07 23.15
C GLY A 618 6.64 25.21 22.94
N LYS A 619 7.79 25.87 22.77
CA LYS A 619 9.12 25.24 22.70
C LYS A 619 9.93 25.53 23.98
N PRO A 620 10.92 24.70 24.36
CA PRO A 620 11.35 23.48 23.68
C PRO A 620 10.53 22.24 24.09
N LEU A 621 10.49 21.25 23.19
CA LEU A 621 9.86 19.93 23.29
C LEU A 621 10.61 18.97 22.34
N PRO A 622 10.64 17.65 22.60
CA PRO A 622 11.37 16.70 21.76
C PRO A 622 10.74 16.57 20.36
N PRO A 623 11.46 16.05 19.35
CA PRO A 623 10.91 15.87 18.01
C PRO A 623 9.67 14.97 18.03
N GLN A 624 8.59 15.36 17.35
CA GLN A 624 7.36 14.54 17.25
C GLN A 624 7.64 13.11 16.74
N TYR A 625 8.65 12.93 15.89
CA TYR A 625 9.07 11.62 15.40
C TYR A 625 9.60 10.70 16.51
N ALA A 626 10.20 11.24 17.58
CA ALA A 626 10.57 10.45 18.76
C ALA A 626 9.35 9.78 19.39
N LEU A 627 8.21 10.48 19.45
CA LEU A 627 6.96 9.93 19.97
C LEU A 627 6.30 8.93 19.00
N GLU A 628 6.44 9.11 17.68
CA GLU A 628 6.04 8.09 16.70
C GLU A 628 6.84 6.78 16.93
N LEU A 629 8.16 6.88 17.07
CA LEU A 629 9.06 5.74 17.34
C LEU A 629 8.81 5.11 18.72
N LEU A 630 8.63 5.91 19.77
CA LEU A 630 8.31 5.43 21.11
C LEU A 630 6.97 4.68 21.16
N THR A 631 6.00 5.10 20.36
CA THR A 631 4.71 4.41 20.22
C THR A 631 4.86 3.05 19.52
N VAL A 632 5.74 2.95 18.52
CA VAL A 632 6.08 1.66 17.89
C VAL A 632 6.78 0.74 18.91
N TYR A 633 7.79 1.24 19.64
CA TYR A 633 8.49 0.47 20.67
C TYR A 633 7.53 -0.03 21.77
N ALA A 634 6.67 0.83 22.31
CA ALA A 634 5.66 0.47 23.30
C ALA A 634 4.76 -0.68 22.84
N TRP A 635 4.32 -0.65 21.57
CA TRP A 635 3.51 -1.71 20.98
C TRP A 635 4.31 -2.98 20.70
N GLU A 636 5.53 -2.90 20.17
CA GLU A 636 6.37 -4.06 19.87
C GLU A 636 6.72 -4.85 21.13
N GLN A 637 7.06 -4.16 22.22
CA GLN A 637 7.47 -4.81 23.48
C GLN A 637 6.27 -5.20 24.37
N GLY A 638 5.21 -4.39 24.38
CA GLY A 638 4.08 -4.54 25.31
C GLY A 638 2.84 -5.23 24.75
N SER A 639 2.71 -5.37 23.42
CA SER A 639 1.47 -5.85 22.78
C SER A 639 1.69 -6.86 21.65
N GLY A 640 2.44 -6.49 20.61
CA GLY A 640 2.68 -7.28 19.39
C GLY A 640 1.44 -7.59 18.53
N LYS A 641 0.23 -7.26 18.98
CA LYS A 641 -1.04 -7.69 18.36
C LYS A 641 -1.59 -6.65 17.40
N THR A 642 -2.29 -7.10 16.36
CA THR A 642 -3.05 -6.22 15.45
C THR A 642 -4.15 -5.45 16.17
N GLU A 643 -4.86 -6.13 17.08
CA GLU A 643 -5.89 -5.57 17.95
C GLU A 643 -5.43 -5.50 19.41
N PHE A 644 -5.73 -4.36 20.04
CA PHE A 644 -5.42 -4.04 21.43
C PHE A 644 -6.36 -2.93 21.94
N ASN A 645 -6.29 -2.61 23.24
CA ASN A 645 -7.01 -1.48 23.83
C ASN A 645 -6.19 -0.17 23.68
N THR A 646 -6.78 0.83 23.03
CA THR A 646 -6.11 2.10 22.72
C THR A 646 -5.77 2.94 23.95
N ALA A 647 -6.56 2.88 25.03
CA ALA A 647 -6.24 3.58 26.28
C ALA A 647 -5.03 2.97 26.99
N GLN A 648 -4.92 1.63 27.00
CA GLN A 648 -3.73 0.95 27.55
C GLN A 648 -2.47 1.31 26.76
N GLY A 649 -2.55 1.33 25.43
CA GLY A 649 -1.44 1.76 24.56
C GLY A 649 -1.04 3.22 24.80
N PHE A 650 -2.02 4.13 24.89
CA PHE A 650 -1.76 5.55 25.14
C PHE A 650 -1.12 5.77 26.50
N ARG A 651 -1.63 5.11 27.55
CA ARG A 651 -1.02 5.11 28.88
C ARG A 651 0.44 4.66 28.86
N THR A 652 0.72 3.55 28.17
CA THR A 652 2.06 2.97 28.09
C THR A 652 3.06 3.96 27.49
N VAL A 653 2.65 4.72 26.46
CA VAL A 653 3.50 5.79 25.90
C VAL A 653 3.72 6.92 26.91
N LEU A 654 2.69 7.38 27.63
CA LEU A 654 2.87 8.40 28.67
C LEU A 654 3.80 7.95 29.80
N GLU A 655 3.68 6.69 30.25
CA GLU A 655 4.57 6.14 31.28
C GLU A 655 6.02 5.99 30.80
N LEU A 656 6.24 5.67 29.52
CA LEU A 656 7.58 5.68 28.92
C LEU A 656 8.15 7.10 28.78
N VAL A 657 7.32 8.11 28.47
CA VAL A 657 7.76 9.52 28.47
C VAL A 657 8.17 9.97 29.87
N ARG A 658 7.45 9.53 30.93
CA ARG A 658 7.85 9.78 32.32
C ARG A 658 9.19 9.12 32.67
N LYS A 659 9.47 7.95 32.07
CA LYS A 659 10.74 7.20 32.19
C LYS A 659 11.77 7.53 31.09
N HIS A 660 11.76 8.75 30.53
CA HIS A 660 12.70 9.14 29.46
C HIS A 660 14.18 8.96 29.83
N GLN A 661 14.52 9.04 31.12
CA GLN A 661 15.87 8.83 31.64
C GLN A 661 16.34 7.36 31.53
N ASP A 662 15.43 6.41 31.30
CA ASP A 662 15.73 4.97 31.15
C ASP A 662 15.78 4.52 29.67
N LEU A 663 15.36 5.37 28.71
CA LEU A 663 15.09 4.92 27.34
C LEU A 663 16.36 4.72 26.51
N CYS A 664 16.64 3.46 26.17
CA CYS A 664 17.66 3.04 25.20
C CYS A 664 17.01 2.23 24.07
N ILE A 665 16.58 2.92 23.01
CA ILE A 665 15.76 2.36 21.93
C ILE A 665 16.53 2.44 20.60
N TYR A 666 16.67 1.29 19.95
CA TYR A 666 17.19 1.15 18.60
C TYR A 666 16.65 -0.13 17.95
N TRP A 667 16.66 -0.14 16.62
CA TRP A 667 16.29 -1.26 15.77
C TRP A 667 17.43 -1.63 14.84
N GLU A 668 17.44 -2.86 14.34
CA GLU A 668 18.44 -3.35 13.37
C GLU A 668 17.79 -3.69 12.01
N ASN A 669 16.69 -3.02 11.68
CA ASN A 669 15.94 -3.25 10.43
C ASN A 669 16.77 -2.94 9.18
N TYR A 670 17.57 -1.88 9.20
CA TYR A 670 18.30 -1.41 8.01
C TYR A 670 19.83 -1.39 8.20
N TYR A 671 20.33 -1.36 9.44
CA TYR A 671 21.74 -1.51 9.82
C TYR A 671 21.86 -2.58 10.93
N SER A 672 23.07 -3.01 11.32
CA SER A 672 23.25 -3.96 12.44
C SER A 672 24.54 -3.77 13.23
N LEU A 673 24.56 -4.36 14.42
CA LEU A 673 25.74 -4.45 15.30
C LEU A 673 26.78 -5.48 14.83
N GLU A 674 26.43 -6.34 13.87
CA GLU A 674 27.29 -7.42 13.34
C GLU A 674 28.37 -6.89 12.40
N ASN A 675 28.11 -5.77 11.72
CA ASN A 675 29.13 -5.08 10.93
C ASN A 675 30.09 -4.33 11.89
N PRO A 676 31.43 -4.52 11.81
CA PRO A 676 32.34 -4.01 12.83
C PRO A 676 32.36 -2.48 12.92
N ILE A 677 32.33 -1.77 11.78
CA ILE A 677 32.40 -0.30 11.73
C ILE A 677 31.08 0.31 12.24
N ILE A 678 29.96 -0.14 11.69
CA ILE A 678 28.63 0.34 12.07
C ILE A 678 28.32 -0.05 13.53
N GLY A 679 28.68 -1.28 13.94
CA GLY A 679 28.49 -1.78 15.30
C GLY A 679 29.32 -1.05 16.34
N CYS A 680 30.58 -0.69 16.03
CA CYS A 680 31.38 0.18 16.88
C CYS A 680 30.71 1.56 17.04
N TYR A 681 30.32 2.20 15.93
CA TYR A 681 29.64 3.49 15.95
C TYR A 681 28.29 3.44 16.71
N LEU A 682 27.49 2.39 16.52
CA LEU A 682 26.25 2.18 17.27
C LEU A 682 26.50 2.02 18.77
N LYS A 683 27.57 1.35 19.20
CA LYS A 683 27.96 1.33 20.63
C LYS A 683 28.26 2.74 21.15
N LYS A 684 28.97 3.59 20.39
CA LYS A 684 29.17 5.02 20.74
C LYS A 684 27.82 5.75 20.90
N GLN A 685 26.85 5.50 20.01
CA GLN A 685 25.51 6.10 20.09
C GLN A 685 24.72 5.63 21.31
N LEU A 686 24.75 4.33 21.61
CA LEU A 686 24.01 3.71 22.72
C LEU A 686 24.63 4.02 24.10
N GLY A 687 25.89 4.44 24.14
CA GLY A 687 26.54 5.01 25.33
C GLY A 687 26.14 6.46 25.66
N LYS A 688 25.38 7.15 24.79
CA LYS A 688 24.96 8.54 25.04
C LYS A 688 23.94 8.67 26.16
N LEU A 689 23.89 9.87 26.74
CA LEU A 689 22.90 10.28 27.73
C LEU A 689 21.47 10.00 27.23
N ARG A 690 20.66 9.45 28.13
CA ARG A 690 19.28 9.03 27.87
C ARG A 690 18.35 10.27 27.82
N PRO A 691 17.27 10.26 27.01
CA PRO A 691 16.82 9.18 26.13
C PRO A 691 17.67 9.05 24.85
N VAL A 692 18.04 7.80 24.53
CA VAL A 692 18.56 7.43 23.20
C VAL A 692 17.43 6.75 22.45
N ILE A 693 17.01 7.34 21.33
CA ILE A 693 16.03 6.77 20.41
C ILE A 693 16.59 6.94 18.99
N LEU A 694 17.27 5.92 18.49
CA LEU A 694 17.87 5.96 17.15
C LEU A 694 16.81 5.82 16.06
N ASP A 695 16.93 6.62 15.00
CA ASP A 695 16.12 6.48 13.80
C ASP A 695 16.43 5.12 13.15
N PRO A 696 15.46 4.19 13.02
CA PRO A 696 15.71 2.88 12.40
C PRO A 696 16.31 2.97 10.98
N ALA A 697 16.20 4.13 10.33
CA ALA A 697 16.70 4.44 8.99
C ALA A 697 18.05 5.19 8.94
N ASP A 698 18.55 5.74 10.04
CA ASP A 698 19.78 6.54 10.09
C ASP A 698 20.53 6.25 11.41
N PRO A 699 21.62 5.47 11.39
CA PRO A 699 22.35 5.07 12.60
C PRO A 699 23.06 6.24 13.28
N THR A 700 23.14 7.41 12.64
CA THR A 700 23.68 8.65 13.22
C THR A 700 22.58 9.51 13.88
N GLY A 701 21.31 9.26 13.56
CA GLY A 701 20.18 10.06 14.04
C GLY A 701 19.63 9.61 15.39
N ASN A 702 20.19 10.10 16.51
CA ASN A 702 19.50 10.01 17.80
C ASN A 702 18.35 11.03 17.88
N ILE A 703 17.14 10.59 17.52
CA ILE A 703 15.89 11.38 17.54
C ILE A 703 15.41 11.65 18.97
N GLY A 704 15.87 10.85 19.95
CA GLY A 704 15.65 11.11 21.37
C GLY A 704 16.54 12.21 21.95
N GLY A 705 17.73 12.41 21.37
CA GLY A 705 18.74 13.35 21.87
C GLY A 705 18.37 14.83 21.69
N GLY A 706 19.17 15.70 22.34
CA GLY A 706 18.98 17.14 22.35
C GLY A 706 18.98 17.69 23.77
N ASP A 707 18.19 18.75 24.00
CA ASP A 707 18.02 19.37 25.32
C ASP A 707 17.18 18.47 26.27
N PRO A 708 17.73 18.01 27.41
CA PRO A 708 16.98 17.17 28.36
C PRO A 708 15.72 17.84 28.92
N ARG A 709 15.70 19.18 29.03
CA ARG A 709 14.53 19.93 29.53
C ARG A 709 13.31 19.73 28.63
N SER A 710 13.53 19.49 27.34
CA SER A 710 12.46 19.16 26.39
C SER A 710 11.66 17.93 26.82
N TRP A 711 12.34 16.86 27.25
CA TRP A 711 11.69 15.63 27.73
C TRP A 711 11.11 15.78 29.12
N GLN A 712 11.78 16.52 30.01
CA GLN A 712 11.25 16.83 31.35
C GLN A 712 9.87 17.50 31.26
N ARG A 713 9.72 18.56 30.44
CA ARG A 713 8.44 19.26 30.26
C ARG A 713 7.33 18.37 29.69
N LEU A 714 7.69 17.45 28.80
CA LEU A 714 6.73 16.48 28.25
C LEU A 714 6.37 15.36 29.25
N ALA A 715 7.27 15.04 30.18
CA ALA A 715 7.03 14.11 31.30
C ALA A 715 6.17 14.72 32.42
N GLU A 716 6.28 16.03 32.66
CA GLU A 716 5.39 16.80 33.54
C GLU A 716 3.95 16.76 32.99
N GLU A 717 3.76 17.08 31.71
CA GLU A 717 2.47 16.89 31.01
C GLU A 717 2.00 15.43 31.08
N ALA A 718 2.83 14.46 30.70
CA ALA A 718 2.46 13.04 30.76
C ALA A 718 2.03 12.59 32.17
N THR A 719 2.56 13.22 33.23
CA THR A 719 2.15 12.98 34.62
C THR A 719 0.75 13.56 34.91
N ALA A 720 0.47 14.79 34.48
CA ALA A 720 -0.86 15.39 34.61
C ALA A 720 -1.93 14.61 33.82
N TRP A 721 -1.62 14.21 32.58
CA TRP A 721 -2.54 13.54 31.67
C TRP A 721 -2.96 12.14 32.13
N LEU A 722 -2.15 11.44 32.93
CA LEU A 722 -2.52 10.16 33.56
C LEU A 722 -3.74 10.26 34.49
N SER A 723 -4.18 11.46 34.87
CA SER A 723 -5.35 11.70 35.71
C SER A 723 -6.68 11.85 34.95
N TYR A 724 -6.65 12.07 33.63
CA TYR A 724 -7.83 12.41 32.84
C TYR A 724 -8.75 11.21 32.51
N PRO A 725 -10.06 11.45 32.25
CA PRO A 725 -11.05 10.46 31.77
C PRO A 725 -10.58 9.51 30.66
N CYS A 726 -9.68 9.95 29.77
CA CYS A 726 -9.14 9.14 28.69
C CYS A 726 -8.29 7.94 29.17
N LEU A 727 -7.81 7.97 30.41
CA LEU A 727 -6.95 6.95 31.01
C LEU A 727 -7.54 6.34 32.29
N LYS A 728 -8.85 6.49 32.49
CA LYS A 728 -9.64 5.89 33.58
C LYS A 728 -10.67 4.88 33.07
N LYS A 729 -10.87 3.81 33.84
CA LYS A 729 -11.96 2.84 33.71
C LYS A 729 -13.27 3.48 34.19
N TRP A 730 -14.40 2.79 33.99
CA TRP A 730 -15.74 3.32 34.29
C TRP A 730 -15.96 3.63 35.79
N ASP A 731 -15.26 2.91 36.66
CA ASP A 731 -15.21 3.05 38.12
C ASP A 731 -14.26 4.18 38.60
N GLY A 732 -13.63 4.91 37.67
CA GLY A 732 -12.65 5.96 37.95
C GLY A 732 -11.23 5.47 38.26
N SER A 733 -11.01 4.15 38.36
CA SER A 733 -9.70 3.55 38.55
C SER A 733 -8.81 3.69 37.29
N PRO A 734 -7.47 3.65 37.40
CA PRO A 734 -6.60 3.74 36.24
C PRO A 734 -6.82 2.58 35.24
N VAL A 735 -6.80 2.92 33.96
CA VAL A 735 -6.52 1.95 32.89
C VAL A 735 -5.11 1.39 33.10
N ASP A 736 -4.91 0.11 32.80
CA ASP A 736 -3.63 -0.59 32.96
C ASP A 736 -2.66 -0.22 31.82
N SER A 737 -1.35 -0.20 32.08
CA SER A 737 -0.32 -0.11 31.02
C SER A 737 0.15 -1.49 30.60
N TRP A 738 0.77 -1.58 29.41
CA TRP A 738 1.43 -2.80 28.97
C TRP A 738 2.76 -3.00 29.70
N HIS A 739 3.08 -4.25 30.01
CA HIS A 739 4.39 -4.60 30.56
C HIS A 739 5.47 -4.50 29.49
N VAL A 740 6.04 -3.30 29.31
CA VAL A 740 7.25 -3.07 28.52
C VAL A 740 8.45 -3.32 29.42
N PRO A 741 9.21 -4.42 29.24
CA PRO A 741 10.39 -4.68 30.05
C PRO A 741 11.48 -3.63 29.77
N PRO A 742 12.24 -3.16 30.78
CA PRO A 742 13.46 -2.42 30.52
C PRO A 742 14.41 -3.32 29.73
N ARG A 743 14.88 -2.85 28.57
CA ARG A 743 15.90 -3.55 27.78
C ARG A 743 17.15 -3.61 28.66
N LYS A 744 17.58 -4.81 29.07
CA LYS A 744 18.77 -4.97 29.93
C LYS A 744 19.95 -4.25 29.27
N ASP A 745 20.49 -3.22 29.92
CA ASP A 745 21.79 -2.69 29.56
C ASP A 745 22.82 -3.80 29.77
N SER A 746 23.25 -4.42 28.68
CA SER A 746 24.56 -5.05 28.62
C SER A 746 25.57 -3.94 28.85
N TYR A 747 26.20 -3.91 30.04
CA TYR A 747 27.19 -2.90 30.43
C TYR A 747 28.35 -2.87 29.43
N TRP A 748 28.25 -2.02 28.41
CA TRP A 748 29.34 -1.72 27.50
C TRP A 748 30.29 -0.76 28.23
N THR A 749 31.19 -1.32 29.04
CA THR A 749 32.26 -0.53 29.66
C THR A 749 33.14 0.10 28.57
N HIS A 750 33.68 1.28 28.86
CA HIS A 750 34.42 2.10 27.88
C HIS A 750 35.72 1.45 27.38
N GLU A 751 36.18 0.38 28.05
CA GLU A 751 37.45 -0.31 27.80
C GLU A 751 37.51 -1.02 26.43
N ALA A 752 36.36 -1.34 25.83
CA ALA A 752 36.29 -2.08 24.56
C ALA A 752 36.38 -1.21 23.28
N CYS A 753 36.92 0.01 23.37
CA CYS A 753 37.00 0.97 22.25
C CYS A 753 38.43 1.35 21.82
N ASP A 754 39.44 1.14 22.66
CA ASP A 754 40.82 1.60 22.37
C ASP A 754 41.54 0.76 21.29
N ASP A 755 41.14 -0.50 21.10
CA ASP A 755 41.63 -1.40 20.03
C ASP A 755 41.33 -0.92 18.59
N CYS A 756 40.59 0.18 18.42
CA CYS A 756 40.19 0.70 17.11
C CYS A 756 41.21 1.63 16.43
N GLN A 757 42.38 1.91 17.03
CA GLN A 757 43.26 2.99 16.55
C GLN A 757 44.25 2.65 15.42
N HIS A 758 44.48 1.37 15.07
CA HIS A 758 45.49 0.98 14.06
C HIS A 758 44.98 0.03 12.97
N TRP A 759 44.49 0.60 11.86
CA TRP A 759 44.32 -0.11 10.57
C TRP A 759 44.70 0.80 9.40
N GLU A 760 45.99 0.81 9.01
CA GLU A 760 46.43 1.45 7.78
C GLU A 760 45.98 0.65 6.55
N PHE A 761 45.42 1.33 5.55
CA PHE A 761 44.85 0.68 4.37
C PHE A 761 45.93 0.31 3.34
N SER A 762 45.89 -0.94 2.84
CA SER A 762 46.60 -1.36 1.62
C SER A 762 45.71 -2.27 0.76
N PRO A 763 45.42 -1.92 -0.51
CA PRO A 763 44.38 -2.61 -1.28
C PRO A 763 44.90 -3.77 -2.14
N ARG A 764 44.48 -5.00 -1.84
CA ARG A 764 44.47 -6.13 -2.81
C ARG A 764 43.18 -6.99 -2.64
N PRO A 765 42.67 -7.60 -3.73
CA PRO A 765 41.35 -8.23 -3.73
C PRO A 765 41.37 -9.65 -3.15
N ILE A 766 40.30 -10.04 -2.46
CA ILE A 766 40.05 -11.41 -2.00
C ILE A 766 38.71 -11.89 -2.56
N THR A 767 38.71 -13.12 -3.11
CA THR A 767 37.53 -13.80 -3.67
C THR A 767 36.63 -14.35 -2.57
N LEU A 768 35.32 -14.12 -2.69
CA LEU A 768 34.32 -14.66 -1.76
C LEU A 768 33.85 -16.05 -2.20
N GLN A 769 34.00 -17.05 -1.32
CA GLN A 769 33.11 -18.21 -1.29
C GLN A 769 31.87 -17.89 -0.43
N GLY A 770 30.73 -18.50 -0.76
CA GLY A 770 29.42 -18.02 -0.31
C GLY A 770 28.94 -18.52 1.05
N GLY A 771 28.18 -17.67 1.74
CA GLY A 771 27.31 -18.01 2.88
C GLY A 771 25.81 -17.92 2.51
N ARG A 772 24.94 -18.56 3.31
CA ARG A 772 23.48 -18.64 3.05
C ARG A 772 22.70 -17.37 3.44
N PRO A 773 21.58 -17.06 2.75
CA PRO A 773 20.69 -15.94 3.08
C PRO A 773 19.54 -16.34 4.04
N PRO A 774 18.93 -15.36 4.74
CA PRO A 774 17.65 -15.53 5.44
C PRO A 774 16.49 -14.65 4.89
N LEU A 775 15.49 -15.29 4.27
CA LEU A 775 14.03 -15.03 4.40
C LEU A 775 13.49 -13.58 4.34
N GLU A 776 12.90 -13.20 3.19
CA GLU A 776 12.16 -11.93 2.97
C GLU A 776 10.60 -12.09 3.04
N GLU A 777 9.79 -11.05 2.79
CA GLU A 777 8.46 -11.18 2.12
C GLU A 777 7.95 -9.90 1.39
N GLU A 778 8.37 -9.75 0.13
CA GLU A 778 7.75 -9.09 -1.05
C GLU A 778 7.02 -7.70 -0.98
N ASN A 779 7.43 -6.78 -1.87
CA ASN A 779 6.56 -6.31 -2.97
C ASN A 779 7.45 -6.23 -4.23
N TRP A 780 7.06 -6.91 -5.31
CA TRP A 780 7.85 -6.93 -6.54
C TRP A 780 7.25 -6.11 -7.69
N SER A 781 8.09 -5.23 -8.25
CA SER A 781 7.94 -4.60 -9.56
C SER A 781 9.32 -4.14 -10.02
N CYS A 782 10.15 -5.06 -10.53
CA CYS A 782 11.47 -4.72 -11.06
C CYS A 782 11.34 -4.33 -12.53
N VAL A 783 11.55 -3.05 -12.81
CA VAL A 783 11.70 -2.48 -14.15
C VAL A 783 13.20 -2.38 -14.44
N ILE A 784 13.63 -2.74 -15.65
CA ILE A 784 15.01 -2.48 -16.10
C ILE A 784 15.17 -1.00 -16.50
N LEU A 785 16.25 -0.36 -16.03
CA LEU A 785 16.84 0.83 -16.62
C LEU A 785 18.00 0.44 -17.54
#